data_AF-A0A6I5WD58-F1
#
_entry.id   AF-A0A6I5WD58-F1
#
_cell.length_a   1.000
_cell.length_b   1.000
_cell.length_c   1.000
_cell.angle_alpha   90.00
_cell.angle_beta   90.00
_cell.angle_gamma   90.00
#
_symmetry.space_group_name_H-M   'P 1'
#
loop_
_entity.id
_entity.type
_entity.pdbx_description
1 polymer ?
#
loop_
_entity_poly.entity_id
_entity_poly.type
_entity_poly.pdbx_seq_one_letter_code
_entity_poly.pdbx_strand_id
1 'polypeptide(L)'
;MDMSVPKDKFDAFVSYSHALDGKLAPVVQGELERFAKPWYRMRALRVFRDAANLSASPGLWSAIERALASSEWFVLMASPEAARSEWVNREVAWWVANRSPNRLLLAVTSGDFVWDKDVGDVDFKTSTAVPPALRGVLAEEPRWIDLRWLRDADLADASNPRLRESVTELGSAIRDMPKDLLIGEHVRRHRQAMRHARLAIGSLATLLVFLLAATVYAVIQSEEAQSQTRTATAQLLAATAIAEMEVQADRAQLLAVEGYRMQRNPRTAAALLDVLTASPHLVRQVPVGATVTAVSGSADGNTVVAGTDDGRLLRWRLDTWTLDEIRLGHDEILSVAISADGGTTLAVDGTVAVTWKATGPSSPLSFEAKGAVSIAVSPSGALAAMIVKNGNGADLAVALYDPATGSRIRATRSRKYWSDVGMPNESTVILAGGTGAWERMRTSDLSVSSYSDDTTTPAGDYAGGGSAEASYFGYIKYRQVVLQVNNNTSSGEIKGAEVPVAQPELLTIRNDGKYVAASGGGTLWIASTADDPGAPIQLTGSGRIDAMAFVGNSTKLVSAAADSLALWDISQHSRLSRASWVDVPEVANVGPPPRIAVTRDGKRVAVLGGNSDVGAVHTLDDSLVRSEPILPFYVEHNRIPLWSADGKWLWLVGAGGATRVLLGSGPDVGVWPAASDAGILAAGVSADGRRAVFVEAGGGLQVRRTSDGAVLKQTPGAPENPSLANGLSSADLTVAAAVSADARNAAVVQSDTTRRVVVTDVESLRSHELAGPPAQAVTFGEGYLLVVRENGDLEVWDQEGTARQRTVAGDAGYAVAIAVVPGTGLVVRLRSDGRAVVIDIPSGVVLGSLQLPPMTRGSTASPWHATSMVGAAGTVELLTATSGGSLVRWPMNDHVWLQIACQTAGRNLTVSEWRSVAAIDPPEDLSCGRPLD
;
A
#
# COMPACT_ATOMS: atom_id res chain seq x y z
N MET A 1 44.12 50.27 20.55
CA MET A 1 44.27 51.49 21.36
C MET A 1 43.51 51.26 22.65
N ASP A 2 44.08 51.31 23.85
CA ASP A 2 45.41 51.80 24.23
C ASP A 2 45.78 51.34 25.66
N MET A 3 47.09 51.36 25.92
CA MET A 3 47.81 51.47 27.20
C MET A 3 47.80 50.34 28.25
N SER A 4 48.95 49.65 28.29
CA SER A 4 49.54 48.96 29.43
C SER A 4 49.80 49.87 30.63
N VAL A 5 49.20 49.57 31.79
CA VAL A 5 49.58 50.14 33.09
C VAL A 5 50.68 49.25 33.72
N PRO A 6 51.77 49.80 34.30
CA PRO A 6 52.84 49.03 34.92
C PRO A 6 52.35 48.18 36.10
N LYS A 7 52.84 46.94 36.23
CA LYS A 7 52.32 45.93 37.16
C LYS A 7 52.62 46.17 38.66
N ASP A 8 53.38 47.20 39.06
CA ASP A 8 53.91 47.30 40.44
C ASP A 8 53.59 48.59 41.22
N LYS A 9 52.60 49.39 40.80
CA LYS A 9 52.16 50.60 41.52
C LYS A 9 51.02 50.30 42.51
N PHE A 10 51.10 50.84 43.72
CA PHE A 10 50.07 50.75 44.76
C PHE A 10 49.41 52.12 44.97
N ASP A 11 48.11 52.12 45.25
CA ASP A 11 47.36 53.35 45.53
C ASP A 11 47.58 53.81 46.98
N ALA A 12 47.73 52.87 47.91
CA ALA A 12 48.04 53.17 49.31
C ALA A 12 48.90 52.09 49.99
N PHE A 13 49.73 52.49 50.94
CA PHE A 13 50.48 51.64 51.86
C PHE A 13 49.85 51.72 53.26
N VAL A 14 49.55 50.60 53.90
CA VAL A 14 48.99 50.56 55.27
C VAL A 14 50.04 50.09 56.26
N SER A 15 50.44 50.98 57.18
CA SER A 15 51.34 50.70 58.30
C SER A 15 50.54 50.54 59.59
N TYR A 16 50.81 49.48 60.36
CA TYR A 16 50.00 49.10 61.53
C TYR A 16 50.78 48.24 62.53
N SER A 17 50.26 48.12 63.76
CA SER A 17 50.83 47.19 64.75
C SER A 17 50.29 45.78 64.57
N HIS A 18 51.16 44.79 64.35
CA HIS A 18 50.75 43.39 64.32
C HIS A 18 50.17 42.89 65.65
N ALA A 19 50.59 43.47 66.78
CA ALA A 19 50.18 43.03 68.11
C ALA A 19 48.69 43.32 68.39
N LEU A 20 48.17 44.44 67.86
CA LEU A 20 46.78 44.85 68.08
C LEU A 20 45.95 44.81 66.78
N ASP A 21 46.45 45.42 65.70
CA ASP A 21 45.69 45.66 64.48
C ASP A 21 45.80 44.51 63.46
N GLY A 22 46.43 43.38 63.86
CA GLY A 22 46.65 42.19 63.02
C GLY A 22 45.40 41.60 62.37
N LYS A 23 44.26 41.66 63.06
CA LYS A 23 42.97 41.20 62.52
C LYS A 23 42.20 42.31 61.79
N LEU A 24 42.42 43.58 62.16
CA LEU A 24 41.69 44.73 61.64
C LEU A 24 42.25 45.24 60.30
N ALA A 25 43.56 45.34 60.17
CA ALA A 25 44.22 45.77 58.93
C ALA A 25 43.81 44.94 57.68
N PRO A 26 43.67 43.60 57.73
CA PRO A 26 43.10 42.82 56.63
C PRO A 26 41.69 43.23 56.20
N VAL A 27 40.83 43.57 57.15
CA VAL A 27 39.45 43.96 56.86
C VAL A 27 39.42 45.33 56.19
N VAL A 28 40.19 46.29 56.73
CA VAL A 28 40.31 47.64 56.13
C VAL A 28 40.91 47.56 54.72
N GLN A 29 41.95 46.76 54.51
CA GLN A 29 42.53 46.51 53.17
C GLN A 29 41.50 45.88 52.23
N GLY A 30 40.83 44.81 52.66
CA GLY A 30 39.85 44.08 51.84
C GLY A 30 38.68 44.96 51.40
N GLU A 31 38.17 45.80 52.30
CA GLU A 31 37.10 46.75 51.96
C GLU A 31 37.62 47.88 51.06
N LEU A 32 38.81 48.45 51.28
CA LEU A 32 39.39 49.45 50.37
C LEU A 32 39.59 48.89 48.94
N GLU A 33 39.99 47.62 48.80
CA GLU A 33 40.16 46.97 47.49
C GLU A 33 38.83 46.63 46.79
N ARG A 34 37.75 46.43 47.55
CA ARG A 34 36.43 46.00 47.03
C ARG A 34 35.43 47.13 46.83
N PHE A 35 35.55 48.20 47.61
CA PHE A 35 34.57 49.28 47.64
C PHE A 35 34.57 50.11 46.34
N ALA A 36 33.37 50.30 45.78
CA ALA A 36 33.09 51.02 44.54
C ALA A 36 33.91 50.52 43.31
N LYS A 37 33.81 49.20 43.02
CA LYS A 37 34.50 48.50 41.92
C LYS A 37 33.77 48.63 40.57
N PRO A 38 34.42 49.13 39.49
CA PRO A 38 33.88 49.03 38.14
C PRO A 38 33.81 47.57 37.66
N TRP A 39 32.71 47.18 37.01
CA TRP A 39 32.40 45.78 36.64
C TRP A 39 33.43 45.09 35.73
N TYR A 40 34.33 45.84 35.10
CA TYR A 40 35.38 45.34 34.19
C TYR A 40 36.79 45.29 34.81
N ARG A 41 37.01 45.73 36.05
CA ARG A 41 38.32 45.61 36.75
C ARG A 41 38.25 44.56 37.84
N MET A 42 39.36 43.91 38.20
CA MET A 42 39.37 42.89 39.28
C MET A 42 39.39 43.48 40.71
N ARG A 43 39.96 44.69 40.92
CA ARG A 43 39.99 45.42 42.21
C ARG A 43 39.77 46.93 41.99
N ALA A 44 39.28 47.62 43.02
CA ALA A 44 38.96 49.06 42.97
C ALA A 44 40.15 49.95 43.38
N LEU A 45 40.97 49.51 44.34
CA LEU A 45 42.30 50.03 44.70
C LEU A 45 43.28 48.85 44.85
N ARG A 46 44.58 49.12 44.73
CA ARG A 46 45.67 48.21 45.10
C ARG A 46 46.33 48.73 46.36
N VAL A 47 46.06 48.08 47.48
CA VAL A 47 46.60 48.48 48.78
C VAL A 47 47.67 47.49 49.20
N PHE A 48 48.89 47.97 49.45
CA PHE A 48 49.96 47.17 50.02
C PHE A 48 49.85 47.15 51.54
N ARG A 49 50.01 45.96 52.12
CA ARG A 49 50.03 45.74 53.56
C ARG A 49 51.15 44.77 53.85
N ASP A 50 51.97 45.06 54.84
CA ASP A 50 52.96 44.10 55.32
C ASP A 50 52.23 42.86 55.90
N ALA A 51 52.58 41.66 55.45
CA ALA A 51 51.93 40.43 55.85
C ALA A 51 52.97 39.46 56.42
N ALA A 52 52.76 39.06 57.67
CA ALA A 52 53.69 38.33 58.53
C ALA A 52 54.02 36.88 58.12
N ASN A 53 54.09 36.56 56.82
CA ASN A 53 54.66 35.31 56.31
C ASN A 53 55.25 35.46 54.88
N LEU A 54 55.82 36.63 54.58
CA LEU A 54 56.83 36.74 53.53
C LEU A 54 58.11 36.05 54.04
N SER A 55 58.31 34.82 53.60
CA SER A 55 59.47 33.94 53.80
C SER A 55 60.78 34.65 54.15
N ALA A 56 61.40 34.23 55.26
CA ALA A 56 62.73 34.63 55.72
C ALA A 56 63.74 34.72 54.56
N SER A 57 63.95 35.93 54.06
CA SER A 57 64.97 36.25 53.06
C SER A 57 65.70 37.54 53.49
N PRO A 58 66.99 37.72 53.16
CA PRO A 58 67.84 38.78 53.70
C PRO A 58 67.49 40.21 53.23
N GLY A 59 66.36 40.42 52.55
CA GLY A 59 66.00 41.66 51.86
C GLY A 59 64.69 42.32 52.28
N LEU A 60 64.13 41.97 53.45
CA LEU A 60 62.79 42.42 53.89
C LEU A 60 62.60 43.95 53.81
N TRP A 61 63.54 44.73 54.34
CA TRP A 61 63.45 46.19 54.33
C TRP A 61 63.47 46.78 52.92
N SER A 62 64.29 46.24 52.01
CA SER A 62 64.35 46.69 50.62
C SER A 62 63.06 46.43 49.82
N ALA A 63 62.22 45.48 50.26
CA ALA A 63 60.90 45.24 49.70
C ALA A 63 59.87 46.24 50.25
N ILE A 64 59.93 46.54 51.54
CA ILE A 64 59.10 47.56 52.18
C ILE A 64 59.42 48.95 51.62
N GLU A 65 60.70 49.33 51.47
CA GLU A 65 61.09 50.60 50.82
C GLU A 65 60.60 50.70 49.38
N ARG A 66 60.65 49.60 48.60
CA ARG A 66 60.08 49.60 47.24
C ARG A 66 58.57 49.77 47.24
N ALA A 67 57.87 49.15 48.19
CA ALA A 67 56.42 49.29 48.32
C ALA A 67 56.03 50.70 48.81
N LEU A 68 56.79 51.29 49.74
CA LEU A 68 56.62 52.69 50.16
C LEU A 68 56.92 53.65 49.00
N ALA A 69 57.96 53.39 48.22
CA ALA A 69 58.27 54.18 47.03
C ALA A 69 57.21 54.02 45.92
N SER A 70 56.55 52.87 45.78
CA SER A 70 55.54 52.66 44.74
C SER A 70 54.10 52.97 45.16
N SER A 71 53.89 53.38 46.41
CA SER A 71 52.58 53.77 46.96
C SER A 71 52.35 55.28 46.84
N GLU A 72 51.12 55.69 46.47
CA GLU A 72 50.77 57.11 46.36
C GLU A 72 50.34 57.76 47.69
N TRP A 73 49.70 56.98 48.57
CA TRP A 73 49.25 57.40 49.89
C TRP A 73 49.80 56.49 51.00
N PHE A 74 49.96 57.03 52.19
CA PHE A 74 50.33 56.29 53.39
C PHE A 74 49.19 56.36 54.41
N VAL A 75 48.75 55.21 54.90
CA VAL A 75 47.70 55.11 55.93
C VAL A 75 48.33 54.52 57.18
N LEU A 76 48.40 55.32 58.24
CA LEU A 76 48.86 54.89 59.55
C LEU A 76 47.67 54.46 60.40
N MET A 77 47.65 53.19 60.79
CA MET A 77 46.76 52.69 61.84
C MET A 77 47.42 52.96 63.19
N ALA A 78 47.01 54.07 63.82
CA ALA A 78 47.61 54.62 65.02
C ALA A 78 47.06 53.95 66.29
N SER A 79 47.95 53.36 67.07
CA SER A 79 47.70 52.71 68.36
C SER A 79 48.93 52.85 69.28
N PRO A 80 48.80 52.71 70.60
CA PRO A 80 49.96 52.74 71.51
C PRO A 80 50.99 51.64 71.23
N GLU A 81 50.58 50.54 70.63
CA GLU A 81 51.45 49.48 70.15
C GLU A 81 52.17 49.91 68.86
N ALA A 82 51.48 50.60 67.93
CA ALA A 82 52.09 51.14 66.71
C ALA A 82 53.11 52.24 67.04
N ALA A 83 52.80 53.11 68.02
CA ALA A 83 53.69 54.17 68.48
C ALA A 83 55.00 53.64 69.11
N ARG A 84 54.95 52.45 69.74
CA ARG A 84 56.11 51.76 70.33
C ARG A 84 56.83 50.81 69.38
N SER A 85 56.28 50.55 68.19
CA SER A 85 56.87 49.64 67.21
C SER A 85 58.02 50.32 66.48
N GLU A 86 59.22 49.76 66.59
CA GLU A 86 60.40 50.26 65.86
C GLU A 86 60.18 50.21 64.34
N TRP A 87 59.48 49.18 63.84
CA TRP A 87 59.18 49.02 62.42
C TRP A 87 58.21 50.08 61.90
N VAL A 88 57.08 50.31 62.58
CA VAL A 88 56.12 51.36 62.20
C VAL A 88 56.79 52.73 62.26
N ASN A 89 57.59 52.99 63.30
CA ASN A 89 58.30 54.25 63.42
C ASN A 89 59.33 54.46 62.28
N ARG A 90 59.99 53.40 61.82
CA ARG A 90 60.89 53.44 60.65
C ARG A 90 60.15 53.71 59.35
N GLU A 91 58.99 53.07 59.12
CA GLU A 91 58.17 53.29 57.92
C GLU A 91 57.65 54.73 57.86
N VAL A 92 57.18 55.25 59.00
CA VAL A 92 56.72 56.64 59.12
C VAL A 92 57.88 57.61 58.93
N ALA A 93 59.02 57.38 59.57
CA ALA A 93 60.21 58.21 59.40
C ALA A 93 60.68 58.25 57.94
N TRP A 94 60.68 57.09 57.26
CA TRP A 94 61.00 57.00 55.83
C TRP A 94 60.00 57.79 54.99
N TRP A 95 58.69 57.62 55.23
CA TRP A 95 57.66 58.33 54.46
C TRP A 95 57.80 59.85 54.59
N VAL A 96 57.98 60.34 55.81
CA VAL A 96 58.15 61.77 56.07
C VAL A 96 59.43 62.33 55.43
N ALA A 97 60.51 61.55 55.43
CA ALA A 97 61.78 61.97 54.83
C ALA A 97 61.75 61.98 53.29
N ASN A 98 60.98 61.07 52.67
CA ASN A 98 61.04 60.82 51.22
C ASN A 98 59.76 61.21 50.44
N ARG A 99 58.63 61.45 51.12
CA ARG A 99 57.31 61.76 50.56
C ARG A 99 56.67 62.94 51.30
N SER A 100 55.57 63.44 50.76
CA SER A 100 54.85 64.57 51.38
C SER A 100 54.01 64.07 52.57
N PRO A 101 54.12 64.72 53.75
CA PRO A 101 53.23 64.45 54.89
C PRO A 101 51.74 64.68 54.59
N ASN A 102 51.39 65.49 53.59
CA ASN A 102 50.00 65.74 53.21
C ASN A 102 49.30 64.52 52.58
N ARG A 103 50.06 63.48 52.21
CA ARG A 103 49.53 62.19 51.73
C ARG A 103 49.58 61.09 52.79
N LEU A 104 49.66 61.48 54.06
CA LEU A 104 49.60 60.60 55.21
C LEU A 104 48.21 60.74 55.87
N LEU A 105 47.48 59.63 55.93
CA LEU A 105 46.17 59.54 56.58
C LEU A 105 46.30 58.79 57.91
N LEU A 106 45.67 59.33 58.95
CA LEU A 106 45.67 58.75 60.29
C LEU A 106 44.34 58.06 60.57
N ALA A 107 44.40 56.79 60.96
CA ALA A 107 43.26 56.03 61.45
C ALA A 107 43.57 55.54 62.87
N VAL A 108 42.95 56.14 63.88
CA VAL A 108 43.22 55.80 65.28
C VAL A 108 42.42 54.57 65.67
N THR A 109 43.11 53.46 65.95
CA THR A 109 42.49 52.17 66.27
C THR A 109 42.43 51.89 67.77
N SER A 110 43.34 52.48 68.55
CA SER A 110 43.30 52.48 70.02
C SER A 110 44.15 53.61 70.59
N GLY A 111 44.06 53.84 71.90
CA GLY A 111 44.74 54.96 72.56
C GLY A 111 44.11 56.32 72.25
N ASP A 112 44.88 57.37 72.52
CA ASP A 112 44.45 58.76 72.40
C ASP A 112 45.33 59.52 71.42
N PHE A 113 44.69 60.37 70.62
CA PHE A 113 45.30 61.35 69.73
C PHE A 113 44.76 62.73 70.12
N VAL A 114 45.65 63.60 70.60
CA VAL A 114 45.34 64.95 71.07
C VAL A 114 46.27 65.93 70.35
N TRP A 115 45.65 66.89 69.65
CA TRP A 115 46.37 67.95 68.98
C TRP A 115 46.51 69.16 69.91
N ASP A 116 47.73 69.66 70.10
CA ASP A 116 47.97 70.90 70.83
C ASP A 116 47.91 72.08 69.86
N LYS A 117 46.83 72.86 69.94
CA LYS A 117 46.60 74.00 69.04
C LYS A 117 47.54 75.16 69.31
N ASP A 118 48.09 75.28 70.52
CA ASP A 118 48.99 76.37 70.89
C ASP A 118 50.43 76.10 70.40
N VAL A 119 50.83 74.82 70.35
CA VAL A 119 52.13 74.38 69.83
C VAL A 119 52.09 74.13 68.31
N GLY A 120 50.92 73.80 67.76
CA GLY A 120 50.78 73.45 66.34
C GLY A 120 51.36 72.08 66.01
N ASP A 121 51.37 71.15 66.96
CA ASP A 121 51.83 69.77 66.80
C ASP A 121 51.00 68.82 67.71
N VAL A 122 51.19 67.51 67.54
CA VAL A 122 50.60 66.50 68.44
C VAL A 122 51.15 66.68 69.86
N ASP A 123 50.26 66.66 70.87
CA ASP A 123 50.70 66.61 72.26
C ASP A 123 51.25 65.22 72.58
N PHE A 124 52.57 65.05 72.48
CA PHE A 124 53.26 63.79 72.78
C PHE A 124 53.27 63.42 74.28
N LYS A 125 52.78 64.28 75.18
CA LYS A 125 52.61 63.91 76.60
C LYS A 125 51.29 63.17 76.83
N THR A 126 50.22 63.56 76.14
CA THR A 126 48.88 62.97 76.30
C THR A 126 48.51 61.99 75.20
N SER A 127 49.00 62.20 73.97
CA SER A 127 48.75 61.30 72.84
C SER A 127 49.57 60.02 72.96
N THR A 128 48.88 58.91 73.14
CA THR A 128 49.50 57.59 73.31
C THR A 128 49.65 56.83 72.00
N ALA A 129 48.92 57.21 70.94
CA ALA A 129 48.82 56.43 69.70
C ALA A 129 49.77 56.86 68.56
N VAL A 130 50.64 57.86 68.79
CA VAL A 130 51.41 58.53 67.73
C VAL A 130 52.90 58.14 67.77
N PRO A 131 53.47 57.59 66.68
CA PRO A 131 54.90 57.29 66.60
C PRO A 131 55.77 58.55 66.76
N PRO A 132 56.92 58.47 67.46
CA PRO A 132 57.83 59.60 67.64
C PRO A 132 58.28 60.29 66.35
N ALA A 133 58.34 59.55 65.24
CA ALA A 133 58.72 60.07 63.92
C ALA A 133 57.77 61.15 63.36
N LEU A 134 56.56 61.31 63.90
CA LEU A 134 55.63 62.36 63.48
C LEU A 134 55.83 63.70 64.22
N ARG A 135 56.75 63.78 65.17
CA ARG A 135 56.98 65.00 65.96
C ARG A 135 57.50 66.14 65.09
N GLY A 136 56.78 67.26 65.08
CA GLY A 136 57.10 68.48 64.32
C GLY A 136 56.91 68.35 62.82
N VAL A 137 56.20 67.33 62.35
CA VAL A 137 56.07 67.01 60.92
C VAL A 137 54.81 67.59 60.29
N LEU A 138 53.71 67.57 61.04
CA LEU A 138 52.40 67.98 60.56
C LEU A 138 52.27 69.51 60.72
N ALA A 139 51.91 70.21 59.64
CA ALA A 139 51.81 71.67 59.66
C ALA A 139 50.52 72.20 60.31
N GLU A 140 49.48 71.37 60.36
CA GLU A 140 48.17 71.66 60.96
C GLU A 140 47.51 70.36 61.44
N GLU A 141 46.45 70.48 62.24
CA GLU A 141 45.73 69.33 62.81
C GLU A 141 45.21 68.40 61.69
N PRO A 142 45.71 67.16 61.55
CA PRO A 142 45.26 66.27 60.49
C PRO A 142 43.86 65.76 60.79
N ARG A 143 43.05 65.61 59.74
CA ARG A 143 41.80 64.86 59.86
C ARG A 143 42.13 63.38 60.05
N TRP A 144 41.80 62.85 61.22
CA TRP A 144 41.99 61.44 61.53
C TRP A 144 40.65 60.73 61.69
N ILE A 145 40.64 59.43 61.41
CA ILE A 145 39.44 58.60 61.41
C ILE A 145 39.42 57.76 62.68
N ASP A 146 38.33 57.84 63.44
CA ASP A 146 38.17 57.12 64.69
C ASP A 146 37.68 55.69 64.43
N LEU A 147 38.58 54.72 64.58
CA LEU A 147 38.30 53.28 64.53
C LEU A 147 38.33 52.63 65.91
N ARG A 148 38.47 53.40 67.00
CA ARG A 148 38.60 52.89 68.38
C ARG A 148 37.35 52.16 68.88
N TRP A 149 36.22 52.36 68.23
CA TRP A 149 34.97 51.64 68.51
C TRP A 149 35.00 50.19 68.02
N LEU A 150 35.97 49.82 67.18
CA LEU A 150 36.06 48.53 66.53
C LEU A 150 37.13 47.64 67.21
N ARG A 151 37.01 47.43 68.53
CA ARG A 151 37.99 46.68 69.35
C ARG A 151 37.90 45.16 69.24
N ASP A 152 36.80 44.62 68.72
CA ASP A 152 36.61 43.18 68.49
C ASP A 152 36.57 42.86 67.00
N ALA A 153 37.40 41.92 66.56
CA ALA A 153 37.51 41.54 65.16
C ALA A 153 36.21 40.92 64.59
N ASP A 154 35.33 40.40 65.45
CA ASP A 154 34.04 39.83 65.04
C ASP A 154 33.00 40.92 64.70
N LEU A 155 33.23 42.17 65.09
CA LEU A 155 32.45 43.35 64.65
C LEU A 155 32.99 43.98 63.35
N ALA A 156 34.14 43.50 62.86
CA ALA A 156 34.79 43.92 61.63
C ALA A 156 34.27 43.11 60.42
N ASP A 157 32.95 43.00 60.27
CA ASP A 157 32.32 42.43 59.08
C ASP A 157 32.07 43.54 58.03
N ALA A 158 32.31 43.21 56.76
CA ALA A 158 32.09 44.05 55.58
C ALA A 158 30.64 44.57 55.46
N SER A 159 29.69 43.96 56.16
CA SER A 159 28.29 44.38 56.20
C SER A 159 28.02 45.55 57.15
N ASN A 160 28.95 45.91 58.05
CA ASN A 160 28.77 46.96 59.05
C ASN A 160 28.76 48.36 58.41
N PRO A 161 27.63 49.11 58.49
CA PRO A 161 27.50 50.42 57.84
C PRO A 161 28.53 51.45 58.32
N ARG A 162 28.88 51.42 59.62
CA ARG A 162 29.78 52.40 60.24
C ARG A 162 31.24 52.16 59.86
N LEU A 163 31.62 50.89 59.63
CA LEU A 163 32.92 50.51 59.09
C LEU A 163 33.04 50.95 57.63
N ARG A 164 32.02 50.67 56.81
CA ARG A 164 31.97 51.13 55.40
C ARG A 164 32.07 52.63 55.28
N GLU A 165 31.40 53.39 56.15
CA GLU A 165 31.50 54.84 56.14
C GLU A 165 32.92 55.33 56.46
N SER A 166 33.56 54.76 57.48
CA SER A 166 34.94 55.10 57.86
C SER A 166 35.96 54.72 56.77
N VAL A 167 35.77 53.57 56.11
CA VAL A 167 36.58 53.13 54.97
C VAL A 167 36.31 53.97 53.72
N THR A 168 35.07 54.42 53.51
CA THR A 168 34.73 55.35 52.42
C THR A 168 35.47 56.67 52.57
N GLU A 169 35.60 57.16 53.80
CA GLU A 169 36.34 58.38 54.11
C GLU A 169 37.83 58.23 53.74
N LEU A 170 38.48 57.13 54.15
CA LEU A 170 39.83 56.78 53.69
C LEU A 170 39.93 56.68 52.16
N GLY A 171 38.99 55.97 51.53
CA GLY A 171 38.99 55.74 50.08
C GLY A 171 38.74 57.01 49.26
N SER A 172 37.93 57.95 49.76
CA SER A 172 37.68 59.24 49.12
C SER A 172 38.91 60.14 49.11
N ALA A 173 39.65 60.16 50.22
CA ALA A 173 40.91 60.91 50.32
C ALA A 173 41.96 60.35 49.36
N ILE A 174 42.13 59.02 49.33
CA ILE A 174 43.12 58.36 48.45
C ILE A 174 42.83 58.62 46.96
N ARG A 175 41.55 58.70 46.57
CA ARG A 175 41.14 58.86 45.17
C ARG A 175 40.87 60.30 44.73
N ASP A 176 40.99 61.28 45.63
CA ASP A 176 40.66 62.69 45.39
C ASP A 176 39.24 62.87 44.80
N MET A 177 38.25 62.16 45.38
CA MET A 177 36.86 62.15 44.91
C MET A 177 35.87 62.50 46.03
N PRO A 178 34.87 63.39 45.81
CA PRO A 178 33.84 63.70 46.80
C PRO A 178 33.03 62.46 47.21
N LYS A 179 32.76 62.30 48.52
CA LYS A 179 32.03 61.17 49.14
C LYS A 179 30.68 60.88 48.46
N ASP A 180 30.00 61.92 47.97
CA ASP A 180 28.64 61.85 47.42
C ASP A 180 28.59 61.16 46.04
N LEU A 181 29.66 61.27 45.24
CA LEU A 181 29.77 60.62 43.93
C LEU A 181 30.08 59.12 44.05
N LEU A 182 30.83 58.71 45.08
CA LEU A 182 31.20 57.31 45.34
C LEU A 182 29.99 56.43 45.72
N ILE A 183 28.97 57.00 46.33
CA ILE A 183 27.78 56.26 46.80
C ILE A 183 26.64 56.29 45.74
N GLY A 184 26.62 57.29 44.84
CA GLY A 184 25.49 57.54 43.93
C GLY A 184 25.57 56.93 42.52
N GLU A 185 26.76 56.62 41.99
CA GLU A 185 26.93 56.40 40.55
C GLU A 185 26.76 54.93 40.07
N HIS A 186 26.54 53.97 40.98
CA HIS A 186 26.49 52.53 40.67
C HIS A 186 25.08 51.94 40.48
N VAL A 187 24.01 52.58 40.95
CA VAL A 187 22.65 51.99 40.88
C VAL A 187 21.93 52.29 39.56
N ARG A 188 22.22 53.43 38.92
CA ARG A 188 21.51 53.87 37.70
C ARG A 188 21.93 53.09 36.45
N ARG A 189 23.23 52.87 36.21
CA ARG A 189 23.72 52.15 35.01
C ARG A 189 23.47 50.64 35.08
N HIS A 190 23.52 50.02 36.26
CA HIS A 190 23.26 48.57 36.41
C HIS A 190 21.81 48.20 36.08
N ARG A 191 20.83 49.05 36.44
CA ARG A 191 19.41 48.85 36.08
C ARG A 191 19.17 48.97 34.57
N GLN A 192 19.87 49.86 33.88
CA GLN A 192 19.75 50.01 32.42
C GLN A 192 20.37 48.84 31.67
N ALA A 193 21.60 48.43 32.03
CA ALA A 193 22.25 47.26 31.42
C ALA A 193 21.44 45.97 31.64
N MET A 194 20.90 45.74 32.84
CA MET A 194 20.05 44.58 33.11
C MET A 194 18.68 44.66 32.41
N ARG A 195 18.12 45.85 32.16
CA ARG A 195 16.91 46.00 31.32
C ARG A 195 17.20 45.63 29.88
N HIS A 196 18.32 46.10 29.30
CA HIS A 196 18.72 45.74 27.95
C HIS A 196 19.05 44.24 27.82
N ALA A 197 19.73 43.64 28.80
CA ALA A 197 20.00 42.19 28.80
C ALA A 197 18.72 41.35 28.89
N ARG A 198 17.74 41.75 29.71
CA ARG A 198 16.44 41.06 29.80
C ARG A 198 15.61 41.20 28.52
N LEU A 199 15.63 42.36 27.87
CA LEU A 199 15.00 42.55 26.56
C LEU A 199 15.67 41.69 25.49
N ALA A 200 17.01 41.61 25.49
CA ALA A 200 17.76 40.75 24.59
C ALA A 200 17.44 39.26 24.80
N ILE A 201 17.45 38.77 26.05
CA ILE A 201 17.08 37.40 26.39
C ILE A 201 15.62 37.11 26.00
N GLY A 202 14.70 38.02 26.28
CA GLY A 202 13.30 37.90 25.88
C GLY A 202 13.17 37.77 24.36
N SER A 203 13.83 38.66 23.61
CA SER A 203 13.82 38.62 22.14
C SER A 203 14.46 37.34 21.58
N LEU A 204 15.55 36.85 22.17
CA LEU A 204 16.22 35.62 21.78
C LEU A 204 15.37 34.39 22.11
N ALA A 205 14.71 34.36 23.27
CA ALA A 205 13.80 33.29 23.64
C ALA A 205 12.57 33.26 22.70
N THR A 206 12.01 34.43 22.37
CA THR A 206 10.93 34.53 21.38
C THR A 206 11.38 34.09 20.00
N LEU A 207 12.56 34.52 19.53
CA LEU A 207 13.15 34.07 18.26
C LEU A 207 13.38 32.56 18.25
N LEU A 208 13.87 31.99 19.35
CA LEU A 208 14.06 30.54 19.48
C LEU A 208 12.73 29.79 19.39
N VAL A 209 11.68 30.27 20.06
CA VAL A 209 10.34 29.70 19.97
C VAL A 209 9.80 29.76 18.54
N PHE A 210 9.97 30.90 17.85
CA PHE A 210 9.58 31.03 16.43
C PHE A 210 10.37 30.07 15.53
N LEU A 211 11.68 29.92 15.76
CA LEU A 211 12.51 29.02 14.98
C LEU A 211 12.14 27.55 15.20
N LEU A 212 11.86 27.15 16.45
CA LEU A 212 11.36 25.81 16.76
C LEU A 212 9.99 25.54 16.12
N ALA A 213 9.07 26.51 16.19
CA ALA A 213 7.76 26.41 15.55
C ALA A 213 7.88 26.29 14.02
N ALA A 214 8.77 27.08 13.40
CA ALA A 214 9.05 27.00 11.97
C ALA A 214 9.65 25.63 11.58
N THR A 215 10.54 25.06 12.38
CA THR A 215 11.10 23.72 12.14
C THR A 215 10.03 22.63 12.22
N VAL A 216 9.17 22.65 13.24
CA VAL A 216 8.05 21.70 13.37
C VAL A 216 7.09 21.83 12.18
N TYR A 217 6.75 23.07 11.79
CA TYR A 217 5.93 23.33 10.62
C TYR A 217 6.58 22.80 9.33
N ALA A 218 7.88 23.01 9.14
CA ALA A 218 8.61 22.52 7.98
C ALA A 218 8.65 20.98 7.90
N VAL A 219 8.78 20.29 9.04
CA VAL A 219 8.74 18.81 9.08
C VAL A 219 7.36 18.30 8.68
N ILE A 220 6.28 18.82 9.29
CA ILE A 220 4.90 18.46 8.96
C ILE A 220 4.61 18.74 7.47
N GLN A 221 5.05 19.89 6.98
CA GLN A 221 4.89 20.25 5.57
C GLN A 221 5.69 19.31 4.65
N SER A 222 6.87 18.85 5.07
CA SER A 222 7.67 17.89 4.28
C SER A 222 7.01 16.51 4.25
N GLU A 223 6.43 16.05 5.35
CA GLU A 223 5.69 14.78 5.43
C GLU A 223 4.45 14.83 4.55
N GLU A 224 3.69 15.93 4.60
CA GLU A 224 2.53 16.15 3.75
C GLU A 224 2.92 16.20 2.27
N ALA A 225 3.99 16.91 1.91
CA ALA A 225 4.49 16.97 0.54
C ALA A 225 4.94 15.58 0.02
N GLN A 226 5.58 14.77 0.87
CA GLN A 226 5.95 13.39 0.53
C GLN A 226 4.72 12.50 0.34
N SER A 227 3.72 12.62 1.22
CA SER A 227 2.44 11.90 1.12
C SER A 227 1.68 12.25 -0.17
N GLN A 228 1.63 13.53 -0.52
CA GLN A 228 1.02 14.00 -1.78
C GLN A 228 1.77 13.48 -3.00
N THR A 229 3.11 13.47 -2.96
CA THR A 229 3.95 12.93 -4.04
C THR A 229 3.72 11.43 -4.23
N ARG A 230 3.65 10.66 -3.12
CA ARG A 230 3.33 9.23 -3.16
C ARG A 230 1.94 8.99 -3.72
N THR A 231 0.93 9.73 -3.25
CA THR A 231 -0.45 9.60 -3.75
C THR A 231 -0.55 9.93 -5.24
N ALA A 232 0.10 10.99 -5.69
CA ALA A 232 0.13 11.37 -7.11
C ALA A 232 0.85 10.32 -7.97
N THR A 233 1.97 9.76 -7.47
CA THR A 233 2.70 8.70 -8.17
C THR A 233 1.88 7.42 -8.24
N ALA A 234 1.23 7.01 -7.15
CA ALA A 234 0.35 5.84 -7.12
C ALA A 234 -0.82 5.98 -8.11
N GLN A 235 -1.42 7.17 -8.21
CA GLN A 235 -2.46 7.47 -9.18
C GLN A 235 -1.94 7.46 -10.62
N LEU A 236 -0.72 7.96 -10.86
CA LEU A 236 -0.09 7.89 -12.16
C LEU A 236 0.17 6.44 -12.58
N LEU A 237 0.72 5.61 -11.70
CA LEU A 237 0.91 4.17 -11.94
C LEU A 237 -0.42 3.48 -12.28
N ALA A 238 -1.48 3.77 -11.51
CA ALA A 238 -2.83 3.26 -11.77
C ALA A 238 -3.40 3.71 -13.12
N ALA A 239 -3.24 4.99 -13.49
CA ALA A 239 -3.71 5.51 -14.76
C ALA A 239 -2.94 4.92 -15.96
N THR A 240 -1.61 4.76 -15.83
CA THR A 240 -0.79 4.09 -16.85
C THR A 240 -1.15 2.62 -16.97
N ALA A 241 -1.42 1.93 -15.85
CA ALA A 241 -1.90 0.56 -15.88
C ALA A 241 -3.18 0.41 -16.70
N ILE A 242 -4.18 1.26 -16.47
CA ILE A 242 -5.43 1.25 -17.25
C ILE A 242 -5.18 1.56 -18.73
N ALA A 243 -4.30 2.52 -19.03
CA ALA A 243 -3.99 2.89 -20.42
C ALA A 243 -3.26 1.78 -21.19
N GLU A 244 -2.49 0.92 -20.51
CA GLU A 244 -1.69 -0.13 -21.12
C GLU A 244 -2.34 -1.53 -21.08
N MET A 245 -3.42 -1.74 -20.30
CA MET A 245 -3.96 -3.08 -20.04
C MET A 245 -4.41 -3.86 -21.28
N GLU A 246 -4.82 -3.17 -22.35
CA GLU A 246 -5.22 -3.81 -23.61
C GLU A 246 -4.04 -4.21 -24.51
N VAL A 247 -2.83 -3.65 -24.25
CA VAL A 247 -1.65 -3.81 -25.10
C VAL A 247 -0.53 -4.60 -24.39
N GLN A 248 -0.27 -4.30 -23.12
CA GLN A 248 0.77 -4.93 -22.28
C GLN A 248 0.17 -5.34 -20.93
N ALA A 249 -0.57 -6.46 -20.93
CA ALA A 249 -1.31 -6.90 -19.75
C ALA A 249 -0.40 -7.20 -18.53
N ASP A 250 0.79 -7.75 -18.74
CA ASP A 250 1.78 -8.00 -17.69
C ASP A 250 2.23 -6.72 -16.99
N ARG A 251 2.68 -5.72 -17.75
CA ARG A 251 3.17 -4.45 -17.19
C ARG A 251 2.03 -3.68 -16.54
N ALA A 252 0.85 -3.63 -17.16
CA ALA A 252 -0.33 -3.01 -16.58
C ALA A 252 -0.69 -3.59 -15.21
N GLN A 253 -0.67 -4.92 -15.08
CA GLN A 253 -0.92 -5.59 -13.80
C GLN A 253 0.11 -5.23 -12.74
N LEU A 254 1.39 -5.20 -13.10
CA LEU A 254 2.47 -4.87 -12.17
C LEU A 254 2.44 -3.39 -11.73
N LEU A 255 2.13 -2.47 -12.65
CA LEU A 255 1.93 -1.06 -12.32
C LEU A 255 0.73 -0.84 -11.40
N ALA A 256 -0.38 -1.56 -11.61
CA ALA A 256 -1.53 -1.50 -10.73
C ALA A 256 -1.22 -2.07 -9.32
N VAL A 257 -0.50 -3.20 -9.26
CA VAL A 257 0.00 -3.80 -8.01
C VAL A 257 0.83 -2.80 -7.22
N GLU A 258 1.80 -2.16 -7.87
CA GLU A 258 2.69 -1.21 -7.19
C GLU A 258 1.99 0.12 -6.86
N GLY A 259 1.08 0.61 -7.70
CA GLY A 259 0.24 1.75 -7.37
C GLY A 259 -0.62 1.48 -6.13
N TYR A 260 -1.24 0.31 -6.04
CA TYR A 260 -2.02 -0.12 -4.89
C TYR A 260 -1.17 -0.30 -3.62
N ARG A 261 0.00 -0.94 -3.72
CA ARG A 261 0.95 -1.09 -2.60
C ARG A 261 1.46 0.25 -2.08
N MET A 262 1.76 1.18 -2.98
CA MET A 262 2.25 2.51 -2.62
C MET A 262 1.21 3.33 -1.86
N GLN A 263 -0.04 3.34 -2.36
CA GLN A 263 -1.13 4.05 -1.71
C GLN A 263 -2.44 3.28 -1.86
N ARG A 264 -2.90 2.67 -0.77
CA ARG A 264 -4.21 1.99 -0.73
C ARG A 264 -5.32 3.02 -0.68
N ASN A 265 -6.05 3.17 -1.77
CA ASN A 265 -7.21 4.05 -1.86
C ASN A 265 -8.19 3.53 -2.94
N PRO A 266 -9.42 4.04 -3.00
CA PRO A 266 -10.41 3.54 -3.96
C PRO A 266 -9.98 3.65 -5.43
N ARG A 267 -9.14 4.61 -5.82
CA ARG A 267 -8.68 4.75 -7.22
C ARG A 267 -7.64 3.70 -7.60
N THR A 268 -6.70 3.40 -6.71
CA THR A 268 -5.70 2.34 -6.96
C THR A 268 -6.32 0.96 -6.85
N ALA A 269 -7.30 0.78 -5.96
CA ALA A 269 -8.12 -0.44 -5.89
C ALA A 269 -8.94 -0.64 -7.18
N ALA A 270 -9.52 0.45 -7.72
CA ALA A 270 -10.25 0.40 -8.98
C ALA A 270 -9.37 -0.05 -10.14
N ALA A 271 -8.20 0.58 -10.30
CA ALA A 271 -7.24 0.18 -11.34
C ALA A 271 -6.79 -1.27 -11.20
N LEU A 272 -6.56 -1.76 -9.97
CA LEU A 272 -6.22 -3.16 -9.73
C LEU A 272 -7.37 -4.10 -10.14
N LEU A 273 -8.61 -3.77 -9.83
CA LEU A 273 -9.77 -4.57 -10.23
C LEU A 273 -9.98 -4.55 -11.76
N ASP A 274 -9.82 -3.38 -12.39
CA ASP A 274 -9.92 -3.21 -13.85
C ASP A 274 -8.89 -4.09 -14.57
N VAL A 275 -7.60 -4.02 -14.20
CA VAL A 275 -6.57 -4.86 -14.86
C VAL A 275 -6.79 -6.35 -14.64
N LEU A 276 -7.44 -6.77 -13.54
CA LEU A 276 -7.78 -8.16 -13.24
C LEU A 276 -8.98 -8.66 -14.05
N THR A 277 -9.88 -7.76 -14.45
CA THR A 277 -11.12 -8.08 -15.17
C THR A 277 -11.03 -7.83 -16.67
N ALA A 278 -10.06 -7.04 -17.14
CA ALA A 278 -9.90 -6.66 -18.55
C ALA A 278 -9.59 -7.82 -19.51
N SER A 279 -8.80 -8.80 -19.06
CA SER A 279 -8.39 -9.97 -19.86
C SER A 279 -8.81 -11.27 -19.17
N PRO A 280 -10.10 -11.63 -19.17
CA PRO A 280 -10.63 -12.76 -18.40
C PRO A 280 -10.09 -14.11 -18.87
N HIS A 281 -9.67 -14.23 -20.13
CA HIS A 281 -9.14 -15.46 -20.73
C HIS A 281 -7.62 -15.62 -20.60
N LEU A 282 -6.90 -14.58 -20.17
CA LEU A 282 -5.45 -14.66 -19.98
C LEU A 282 -5.16 -15.53 -18.75
N VAL A 283 -4.42 -16.61 -18.94
CA VAL A 283 -4.00 -17.49 -17.85
C VAL A 283 -2.69 -16.99 -17.27
N ARG A 284 -1.70 -16.81 -18.14
CA ARG A 284 -0.35 -16.39 -17.75
C ARG A 284 0.43 -15.81 -18.92
N GLN A 285 1.25 -14.81 -18.64
CA GLN A 285 2.25 -14.27 -19.55
C GLN A 285 3.65 -14.58 -19.02
N VAL A 286 4.60 -14.79 -19.92
CA VAL A 286 6.00 -15.11 -19.60
C VAL A 286 6.91 -14.23 -20.47
N PRO A 287 7.80 -13.42 -19.86
CA PRO A 287 8.80 -12.68 -20.62
C PRO A 287 9.86 -13.64 -21.16
N VAL A 288 10.20 -13.47 -22.43
CA VAL A 288 11.27 -14.20 -23.12
C VAL A 288 12.51 -13.32 -23.28
N GLY A 289 12.32 -12.01 -23.49
CA GLY A 289 13.40 -11.02 -23.65
C GLY A 289 14.09 -11.01 -25.03
N ALA A 290 13.55 -11.75 -25.99
CA ALA A 290 13.90 -11.72 -27.41
C ALA A 290 12.67 -12.05 -28.25
N THR A 291 12.62 -11.62 -29.51
CA THR A 291 11.43 -11.77 -30.35
C THR A 291 11.14 -13.25 -30.56
N VAL A 292 9.91 -13.69 -30.27
CA VAL A 292 9.49 -15.07 -30.49
C VAL A 292 8.98 -15.22 -31.93
N THR A 293 9.60 -16.11 -32.69
CA THR A 293 9.39 -16.24 -34.15
C THR A 293 8.61 -17.48 -34.54
N ALA A 294 8.60 -18.51 -33.69
CA ALA A 294 7.85 -19.75 -33.92
C ALA A 294 7.33 -20.34 -32.61
N VAL A 295 6.11 -20.88 -32.61
CA VAL A 295 5.51 -21.55 -31.44
C VAL A 295 4.79 -22.84 -31.84
N SER A 296 4.76 -23.82 -30.93
CA SER A 296 4.00 -25.07 -31.11
C SER A 296 3.55 -25.63 -29.76
N GLY A 297 2.40 -26.31 -29.73
CA GLY A 297 1.82 -26.92 -28.54
C GLY A 297 1.71 -28.43 -28.66
N SER A 298 2.00 -29.16 -27.58
CA SER A 298 1.83 -30.62 -27.54
C SER A 298 0.36 -31.02 -27.52
N ALA A 299 0.05 -32.19 -28.08
CA ALA A 299 -1.32 -32.68 -28.20
C ALA A 299 -1.97 -33.00 -26.84
N ASP A 300 -1.16 -33.37 -25.85
CA ASP A 300 -1.57 -33.63 -24.46
C ASP A 300 -1.99 -32.36 -23.69
N GLY A 301 -1.75 -31.18 -24.25
CA GLY A 301 -2.15 -29.90 -23.68
C GLY A 301 -1.23 -29.36 -22.57
N ASN A 302 -0.07 -29.97 -22.34
CA ASN A 302 0.78 -29.67 -21.18
C ASN A 302 2.10 -28.96 -21.51
N THR A 303 2.52 -28.90 -22.77
CA THR A 303 3.81 -28.32 -23.16
C THR A 303 3.67 -27.37 -24.33
N VAL A 304 4.30 -26.21 -24.21
CA VAL A 304 4.51 -25.25 -25.30
C VAL A 304 6.01 -25.19 -25.59
N VAL A 305 6.37 -25.08 -26.87
CA VAL A 305 7.73 -24.75 -27.29
C VAL A 305 7.73 -23.50 -28.14
N ALA A 306 8.79 -22.71 -28.00
CA ALA A 306 8.95 -21.45 -28.71
C ALA A 306 10.40 -21.27 -29.17
N GLY A 307 10.58 -20.75 -30.38
CA GLY A 307 11.87 -20.32 -30.90
C GLY A 307 11.96 -18.81 -30.98
N THR A 308 13.18 -18.26 -30.84
CA THR A 308 13.44 -16.82 -30.89
C THR A 308 14.30 -16.41 -32.08
N ASP A 309 14.31 -15.11 -32.36
CA ASP A 309 15.20 -14.45 -33.33
C ASP A 309 16.69 -14.52 -32.96
N ASP A 310 17.02 -14.70 -31.68
CA ASP A 310 18.39 -14.82 -31.16
C ASP A 310 18.91 -16.26 -30.98
N GLY A 311 18.15 -17.24 -31.47
CA GLY A 311 18.53 -18.65 -31.53
C GLY A 311 18.29 -19.46 -30.26
N ARG A 312 17.41 -19.00 -29.36
CA ARG A 312 16.98 -19.73 -28.16
C ARG A 312 15.74 -20.55 -28.42
N LEU A 313 15.75 -21.80 -27.95
CA LEU A 313 14.60 -22.70 -27.96
C LEU A 313 14.12 -22.87 -26.52
N LEU A 314 12.86 -22.50 -26.29
CA LEU A 314 12.21 -22.55 -24.99
C LEU A 314 11.21 -23.72 -24.95
N ARG A 315 11.10 -24.34 -23.77
CA ARG A 315 10.05 -25.31 -23.44
C ARG A 315 9.36 -24.86 -22.17
N TRP A 316 8.08 -24.56 -22.30
CA TRP A 316 7.21 -24.14 -21.21
C TRP A 316 6.26 -25.26 -20.82
N ARG A 317 6.45 -25.81 -19.63
CA ARG A 317 5.55 -26.81 -19.05
C ARG A 317 4.41 -26.12 -18.30
N LEU A 318 3.17 -26.42 -18.68
CA LEU A 318 1.96 -25.75 -18.20
C LEU A 318 1.39 -26.38 -16.92
N ASP A 319 1.77 -27.61 -16.61
CA ASP A 319 1.37 -28.33 -15.40
C ASP A 319 2.14 -27.85 -14.15
N THR A 320 3.41 -27.53 -14.35
CA THR A 320 4.39 -27.15 -13.32
C THR A 320 4.82 -25.70 -13.42
N TRP A 321 4.43 -25.02 -14.49
CA TRP A 321 4.81 -23.64 -14.81
C TRP A 321 6.33 -23.41 -14.90
N THR A 322 7.08 -24.41 -15.34
CA THR A 322 8.54 -24.31 -15.53
C THR A 322 8.89 -23.91 -16.95
N LEU A 323 9.85 -23.01 -17.11
CA LEU A 323 10.42 -22.62 -18.39
C LEU A 323 11.87 -23.08 -18.45
N ASP A 324 12.15 -24.02 -19.35
CA ASP A 324 13.50 -24.46 -19.67
C ASP A 324 13.92 -23.81 -21.00
N GLU A 325 15.21 -23.49 -21.14
CA GLU A 325 15.76 -22.98 -22.40
C GLU A 325 17.07 -23.66 -22.78
N ILE A 326 17.28 -23.82 -24.08
CA ILE A 326 18.56 -24.19 -24.68
C ILE A 326 18.89 -23.24 -25.81
N ARG A 327 20.16 -23.16 -26.20
CA ARG A 327 20.61 -22.35 -27.33
C ARG A 327 20.92 -23.23 -28.53
N LEU A 328 20.23 -22.99 -29.64
CA LEU A 328 20.50 -23.61 -30.94
C LEU A 328 21.70 -22.95 -31.63
N GLY A 329 21.73 -21.62 -31.61
CA GLY A 329 22.71 -20.81 -32.33
C GLY A 329 22.57 -19.32 -32.00
N HIS A 330 22.94 -18.47 -32.96
CA HIS A 330 22.76 -17.01 -32.88
C HIS A 330 21.81 -16.48 -33.97
N ASP A 331 21.28 -17.38 -34.79
CA ASP A 331 20.38 -17.08 -35.89
C ASP A 331 18.92 -17.36 -35.49
N GLU A 332 17.99 -16.76 -36.20
CA GLU A 332 16.55 -16.89 -35.99
C GLU A 332 16.09 -18.34 -36.14
N ILE A 333 15.30 -18.82 -35.17
CA ILE A 333 14.61 -20.10 -35.30
C ILE A 333 13.40 -19.91 -36.21
N LEU A 334 13.41 -20.59 -37.35
CA LEU A 334 12.39 -20.46 -38.40
C LEU A 334 11.14 -21.33 -38.14
N SER A 335 11.32 -22.48 -37.49
CA SER A 335 10.22 -23.41 -37.24
C SER A 335 10.51 -24.31 -36.05
N VAL A 336 9.46 -24.63 -35.28
CA VAL A 336 9.49 -25.54 -34.13
C VAL A 336 8.34 -26.54 -34.22
N ALA A 337 8.60 -27.79 -33.82
CA ALA A 337 7.60 -28.85 -33.78
C ALA A 337 7.80 -29.74 -32.55
N ILE A 338 6.72 -30.36 -32.06
CA ILE A 338 6.72 -31.15 -30.81
C ILE A 338 5.87 -32.41 -30.94
N SER A 339 6.29 -33.49 -30.29
CA SER A 339 5.52 -34.74 -30.19
C SER A 339 4.25 -34.56 -29.35
N ALA A 340 3.31 -35.51 -29.48
CA ALA A 340 2.00 -35.43 -28.83
C ALA A 340 2.09 -35.37 -27.30
N ASP A 341 3.08 -36.04 -26.72
CA ASP A 341 3.36 -36.10 -25.27
C ASP A 341 4.30 -34.99 -24.77
N GLY A 342 4.76 -34.08 -25.64
CA GLY A 342 5.74 -33.06 -25.30
C GLY A 342 7.18 -33.57 -25.10
N GLY A 343 7.42 -34.87 -25.30
CA GLY A 343 8.68 -35.54 -24.97
C GLY A 343 9.82 -35.27 -25.96
N THR A 344 9.52 -34.96 -27.22
CA THR A 344 10.49 -34.69 -28.29
C THR A 344 10.15 -33.37 -28.98
N THR A 345 11.10 -32.45 -28.99
CA THR A 345 11.01 -31.16 -29.70
C THR A 345 12.05 -31.12 -30.81
N LEU A 346 11.68 -30.55 -31.95
CA LEU A 346 12.56 -30.27 -33.08
C LEU A 346 12.50 -28.78 -33.40
N ALA A 347 13.64 -28.15 -33.68
CA ALA A 347 13.75 -26.76 -34.11
C ALA A 347 14.76 -26.62 -35.24
N VAL A 348 14.58 -25.64 -36.12
CA VAL A 348 15.49 -25.35 -37.25
C VAL A 348 15.74 -23.85 -37.42
N ASP A 349 16.98 -23.47 -37.77
CA ASP A 349 17.37 -22.10 -38.15
C ASP A 349 17.62 -21.93 -39.67
N GLY A 350 17.34 -22.97 -40.45
CA GLY A 350 17.60 -23.02 -41.89
C GLY A 350 18.97 -23.59 -42.27
N THR A 351 19.87 -23.82 -41.31
CA THR A 351 21.17 -24.46 -41.50
C THR A 351 21.36 -25.70 -40.63
N VAL A 352 20.89 -25.64 -39.39
CA VAL A 352 21.01 -26.67 -38.36
C VAL A 352 19.61 -27.00 -37.84
N ALA A 353 19.42 -28.28 -37.52
CA ALA A 353 18.29 -28.77 -36.76
C ALA A 353 18.75 -29.23 -35.37
N VAL A 354 17.95 -28.98 -34.34
CA VAL A 354 18.15 -29.55 -33.01
C VAL A 354 16.95 -30.35 -32.57
N THR A 355 17.21 -31.57 -32.11
CA THR A 355 16.25 -32.34 -31.32
C THR A 355 16.56 -32.21 -29.84
N TRP A 356 15.53 -31.84 -29.07
CA TRP A 356 15.58 -31.72 -27.62
C TRP A 356 14.58 -32.67 -26.98
N LYS A 357 15.06 -33.64 -26.18
CA LYS A 357 14.20 -34.56 -25.43
C LYS A 357 13.90 -34.04 -24.02
N ALA A 358 12.71 -34.34 -23.50
CA ALA A 358 12.28 -33.93 -22.16
C ALA A 358 12.89 -34.76 -21.03
N THR A 359 13.24 -36.03 -21.31
CA THR A 359 13.77 -36.96 -20.31
C THR A 359 15.25 -37.28 -20.56
N GLY A 360 16.05 -37.15 -19.50
CA GLY A 360 17.44 -37.58 -19.44
C GLY A 360 18.48 -36.45 -19.57
N PRO A 361 19.74 -36.70 -19.15
CA PRO A 361 20.85 -35.76 -19.26
C PRO A 361 21.42 -35.64 -20.69
N SER A 362 20.70 -36.10 -21.71
CA SER A 362 21.17 -36.04 -23.09
C SER A 362 21.12 -34.60 -23.59
N SER A 363 22.30 -34.01 -23.79
CA SER A 363 22.47 -32.74 -24.50
C SER A 363 21.64 -32.72 -25.79
N PRO A 364 21.11 -31.56 -26.19
CA PRO A 364 20.38 -31.42 -27.45
C PRO A 364 21.20 -31.98 -28.62
N LEU A 365 20.56 -32.78 -29.48
CA LEU A 365 21.21 -33.37 -30.65
C LEU A 365 21.12 -32.40 -31.81
N SER A 366 22.26 -31.87 -32.24
CA SER A 366 22.36 -30.98 -33.41
C SER A 366 22.79 -31.76 -34.66
N PHE A 367 22.20 -31.45 -35.81
CA PHE A 367 22.59 -32.02 -37.10
C PHE A 367 22.35 -31.04 -38.26
N GLU A 368 23.05 -31.25 -39.38
CA GLU A 368 22.98 -30.37 -40.55
C GLU A 368 21.62 -30.50 -41.25
N ALA A 369 20.95 -29.36 -41.48
CA ALA A 369 19.63 -29.25 -42.09
C ALA A 369 19.56 -28.05 -43.06
N LYS A 370 20.59 -27.88 -43.89
CA LYS A 370 20.68 -26.76 -44.85
C LYS A 370 19.45 -26.65 -45.74
N GLY A 371 18.82 -25.48 -45.71
CA GLY A 371 17.63 -25.15 -46.49
C GLY A 371 16.32 -25.60 -45.86
N ALA A 372 16.32 -26.14 -44.63
CA ALA A 372 15.07 -26.50 -43.94
C ALA A 372 14.23 -25.25 -43.63
N VAL A 373 12.93 -25.28 -43.95
CA VAL A 373 12.03 -24.11 -43.79
C VAL A 373 10.75 -24.41 -43.00
N SER A 374 10.26 -25.64 -43.02
CA SER A 374 9.13 -26.09 -42.20
C SER A 374 9.38 -27.54 -41.76
N ILE A 375 8.96 -27.86 -40.53
CA ILE A 375 9.20 -29.14 -39.88
C ILE A 375 7.95 -29.67 -39.18
N ALA A 376 7.85 -31.00 -39.07
CA ALA A 376 6.84 -31.69 -38.29
C ALA A 376 7.46 -32.87 -37.55
N VAL A 377 6.91 -33.19 -36.38
CA VAL A 377 7.29 -34.34 -35.55
C VAL A 377 6.08 -35.27 -35.45
N SER A 378 6.31 -36.58 -35.55
CA SER A 378 5.22 -37.56 -35.40
C SER A 378 4.72 -37.62 -33.95
N PRO A 379 3.47 -38.07 -33.70
CA PRO A 379 2.91 -38.09 -32.35
C PRO A 379 3.78 -38.77 -31.29
N SER A 380 4.46 -39.86 -31.63
CA SER A 380 5.39 -40.58 -30.74
C SER A 380 6.79 -39.95 -30.62
N GLY A 381 7.12 -38.98 -31.47
CA GLY A 381 8.46 -38.40 -31.58
C GLY A 381 9.48 -39.30 -32.29
N ALA A 382 9.06 -40.43 -32.85
CA ALA A 382 9.96 -41.38 -33.53
C ALA A 382 10.39 -40.92 -34.92
N LEU A 383 9.61 -40.06 -35.57
CA LEU A 383 9.88 -39.55 -36.91
C LEU A 383 9.75 -38.03 -36.94
N ALA A 384 10.50 -37.40 -37.84
CA ALA A 384 10.27 -36.02 -38.23
C ALA A 384 10.28 -35.87 -39.74
N ALA A 385 9.47 -34.94 -40.25
CA ALA A 385 9.45 -34.52 -41.64
C ALA A 385 9.97 -33.08 -41.76
N MET A 386 10.73 -32.80 -42.80
CA MET A 386 11.22 -31.45 -43.09
C MET A 386 11.01 -31.11 -44.57
N ILE A 387 10.58 -29.89 -44.85
CA ILE A 387 10.67 -29.28 -46.17
C ILE A 387 12.04 -28.60 -46.29
N VAL A 388 12.83 -29.02 -47.28
CA VAL A 388 14.21 -28.57 -47.50
C VAL A 388 14.35 -27.95 -48.89
N LYS A 389 14.90 -26.74 -48.95
CA LYS A 389 15.18 -26.02 -50.19
C LYS A 389 16.47 -26.52 -50.84
N ASN A 390 16.38 -26.97 -52.09
CA ASN A 390 17.54 -27.44 -52.86
C ASN A 390 18.07 -26.32 -53.77
N GLY A 391 19.19 -25.71 -53.39
CA GLY A 391 19.90 -24.70 -54.21
C GLY A 391 19.17 -23.36 -54.33
N ASN A 392 19.50 -22.58 -55.36
CA ASN A 392 19.00 -21.21 -55.55
C ASN A 392 17.59 -21.13 -56.20
N GLY A 393 16.97 -22.28 -56.50
CA GLY A 393 15.65 -22.36 -57.15
C GLY A 393 14.46 -22.43 -56.18
N ALA A 394 13.25 -22.54 -56.72
CA ALA A 394 11.99 -22.76 -55.97
C ALA A 394 11.69 -24.26 -55.70
N ASP A 395 12.69 -25.12 -55.88
CA ASP A 395 12.58 -26.57 -55.78
C ASP A 395 12.76 -27.01 -54.32
N LEU A 396 11.72 -27.63 -53.76
CA LEU A 396 11.66 -28.10 -52.37
C LEU A 396 11.63 -29.63 -52.34
N ALA A 397 12.43 -30.25 -51.48
CA ALA A 397 12.36 -31.68 -51.20
C ALA A 397 11.75 -31.91 -49.82
N VAL A 398 11.12 -33.07 -49.63
CA VAL A 398 10.62 -33.51 -48.32
C VAL A 398 11.53 -34.62 -47.85
N ALA A 399 12.06 -34.48 -46.65
CA ALA A 399 12.96 -35.46 -46.05
C ALA A 399 12.42 -35.94 -44.69
N LEU A 400 12.47 -37.26 -44.48
CA LEU A 400 12.18 -37.90 -43.20
C LEU A 400 13.47 -38.14 -42.45
N TYR A 401 13.44 -37.87 -41.14
CA TYR A 401 14.56 -38.03 -40.22
C TYR A 401 14.14 -38.84 -39.01
N ASP A 402 15.13 -39.48 -38.38
CA ASP A 402 15.02 -40.02 -37.03
C ASP A 402 15.49 -38.95 -36.03
N PRO A 403 14.60 -38.37 -35.21
CA PRO A 403 14.97 -37.34 -34.23
C PRO A 403 15.95 -37.83 -33.16
N ALA A 404 16.01 -39.15 -32.90
CA ALA A 404 16.94 -39.69 -31.89
C ALA A 404 18.39 -39.73 -32.38
N THR A 405 18.62 -39.79 -33.70
CA THR A 405 19.95 -39.92 -34.30
C THR A 405 20.31 -38.78 -35.26
N GLY A 406 19.35 -37.92 -35.63
CA GLY A 406 19.52 -36.87 -36.65
C GLY A 406 19.74 -37.43 -38.05
N SER A 407 19.61 -38.74 -38.24
CA SER A 407 19.90 -39.40 -39.51
C SER A 407 18.73 -39.28 -40.47
N ARG A 408 19.04 -38.92 -41.74
CA ARG A 408 18.04 -38.89 -42.82
C ARG A 408 17.65 -40.32 -43.20
N ILE A 409 16.36 -40.63 -43.06
CA ILE A 409 15.77 -41.93 -43.40
C ILE A 409 15.48 -41.99 -44.90
N ARG A 410 14.72 -41.01 -45.43
CA ARG A 410 14.26 -40.95 -46.84
C ARG A 410 14.13 -39.50 -47.29
N ALA A 411 14.15 -39.27 -48.59
CA ALA A 411 13.81 -37.98 -49.19
C ALA A 411 13.13 -38.16 -50.55
N THR A 412 12.25 -37.22 -50.89
CA THR A 412 11.64 -37.13 -52.22
C THR A 412 12.59 -36.45 -53.22
N ARG A 413 12.27 -36.56 -54.52
CA ARG A 413 12.83 -35.64 -55.53
C ARG A 413 12.22 -34.25 -55.35
N SER A 414 12.91 -33.21 -55.79
CA SER A 414 12.41 -31.82 -55.77
C SER A 414 10.99 -31.71 -56.34
N ARG A 415 10.13 -31.01 -55.60
CA ARG A 415 8.74 -30.67 -55.89
C ARG A 415 8.56 -29.14 -55.78
N LYS A 416 7.48 -28.61 -56.35
CA LYS A 416 7.17 -27.17 -56.30
C LYS A 416 6.00 -26.88 -55.37
N TYR A 417 6.00 -25.69 -54.76
CA TYR A 417 4.84 -25.01 -54.15
C TYR A 417 4.32 -25.47 -52.76
N TRP A 418 5.13 -26.16 -51.94
CA TRP A 418 4.75 -26.49 -50.55
C TRP A 418 5.28 -25.45 -49.56
N SER A 419 4.42 -24.97 -48.67
CA SER A 419 4.81 -24.02 -47.62
C SER A 419 4.93 -24.67 -46.26
N ASP A 420 4.15 -25.73 -46.01
CA ASP A 420 4.05 -26.33 -44.69
C ASP A 420 3.99 -27.86 -44.73
N VAL A 421 4.44 -28.50 -43.65
CA VAL A 421 4.42 -29.95 -43.47
C VAL A 421 3.84 -30.30 -42.12
N GLY A 422 3.00 -31.35 -42.08
CA GLY A 422 2.39 -31.87 -40.87
C GLY A 422 2.41 -33.38 -40.80
N MET A 423 2.36 -33.93 -39.58
CA MET A 423 2.32 -35.37 -39.32
C MET A 423 1.16 -35.71 -38.37
N PRO A 424 -0.05 -35.99 -38.88
CA PRO A 424 -1.20 -36.32 -38.03
C PRO A 424 -1.09 -37.69 -37.37
N ASN A 425 -0.21 -38.56 -37.86
CA ASN A 425 0.04 -39.90 -37.31
C ASN A 425 1.40 -40.43 -37.80
N GLU A 426 1.82 -41.60 -37.28
CA GLU A 426 3.10 -42.24 -37.62
C GLU A 426 3.24 -42.70 -39.08
N SER A 427 2.11 -42.81 -39.79
CA SER A 427 2.06 -43.38 -41.14
C SER A 427 1.90 -42.34 -42.25
N THR A 428 1.63 -41.08 -41.89
CA THR A 428 1.21 -40.03 -42.83
C THR A 428 2.04 -38.75 -42.65
N VAL A 429 2.51 -38.22 -43.78
CA VAL A 429 2.99 -36.84 -43.90
C VAL A 429 2.00 -36.08 -44.78
N ILE A 430 1.61 -34.88 -44.37
CA ILE A 430 0.80 -33.97 -45.17
C ILE A 430 1.66 -32.78 -45.57
N LEU A 431 1.68 -32.43 -46.85
CA LEU A 431 2.23 -31.18 -47.36
C LEU A 431 1.07 -30.26 -47.70
N ALA A 432 1.15 -29.02 -47.28
CA ALA A 432 0.14 -28.00 -47.57
C ALA A 432 0.78 -26.81 -48.29
N GLY A 433 0.09 -26.31 -49.31
CA GLY A 433 0.42 -25.10 -50.04
C GLY A 433 -0.48 -23.95 -49.61
N GLY A 434 0.02 -22.71 -49.71
CA GLY A 434 -0.71 -21.51 -49.29
C GLY A 434 -1.99 -21.19 -50.08
N THR A 435 -2.30 -21.95 -51.14
CA THR A 435 -3.49 -21.78 -51.99
C THR A 435 -4.58 -22.83 -51.72
N GLY A 436 -4.41 -23.66 -50.70
CA GLY A 436 -5.29 -24.78 -50.35
C GLY A 436 -4.98 -26.11 -51.04
N ALA A 437 -3.97 -26.14 -51.92
CA ALA A 437 -3.44 -27.39 -52.45
C ALA A 437 -2.77 -28.21 -51.35
N TRP A 438 -2.86 -29.54 -51.42
CA TRP A 438 -2.26 -30.43 -50.43
C TRP A 438 -1.89 -31.81 -51.00
N GLU A 439 -0.88 -32.44 -50.41
CA GLU A 439 -0.47 -33.82 -50.71
C GLU A 439 -0.36 -34.65 -49.42
N ARG A 440 -0.87 -35.88 -49.44
CA ARG A 440 -0.66 -36.88 -48.39
C ARG A 440 0.31 -37.93 -48.87
N MET A 441 1.26 -38.27 -48.03
CA MET A 441 2.32 -39.23 -48.34
C MET A 441 2.44 -40.28 -47.23
N ARG A 442 2.78 -41.51 -47.62
CA ARG A 442 3.07 -42.57 -46.64
C ARG A 442 4.48 -42.43 -46.09
N THR A 443 4.66 -42.52 -44.78
CA THR A 443 6.01 -42.42 -44.17
C THR A 443 6.92 -43.59 -44.55
N SER A 444 6.35 -44.74 -44.90
CA SER A 444 7.11 -45.96 -45.25
C SER A 444 7.95 -45.82 -46.52
N ASP A 445 7.49 -45.07 -47.51
CA ASP A 445 8.14 -44.95 -48.82
C ASP A 445 8.10 -43.54 -49.43
N LEU A 446 7.44 -42.58 -48.77
CA LEU A 446 7.18 -41.23 -49.30
C LEU A 446 6.45 -41.26 -50.65
N SER A 447 5.59 -42.26 -50.89
CA SER A 447 4.66 -42.26 -52.01
C SER A 447 3.41 -41.45 -51.68
N VAL A 448 2.90 -40.71 -52.67
CA VAL A 448 1.66 -39.94 -52.54
C VAL A 448 0.48 -40.92 -52.45
N SER A 449 -0.30 -40.83 -51.37
CA SER A 449 -1.51 -41.64 -51.17
C SER A 449 -2.77 -40.93 -51.66
N SER A 450 -2.84 -39.61 -51.52
CA SER A 450 -3.91 -38.76 -52.03
C SER A 450 -3.43 -37.30 -52.12
N TYR A 451 -4.06 -36.48 -52.95
CA TYR A 451 -3.70 -35.07 -53.11
C TYR A 451 -4.89 -34.27 -53.65
N SER A 452 -4.78 -32.94 -53.55
CA SER A 452 -5.61 -31.98 -54.27
C SER A 452 -4.72 -30.84 -54.78
N ASP A 453 -4.82 -30.54 -56.07
CA ASP A 453 -4.19 -29.38 -56.69
C ASP A 453 -5.16 -28.20 -56.83
N ASP A 454 -6.39 -28.35 -56.32
CA ASP A 454 -7.42 -27.33 -56.42
C ASP A 454 -6.97 -26.07 -55.67
N THR A 455 -7.01 -24.93 -56.37
CA THR A 455 -6.86 -23.62 -55.73
C THR A 455 -8.21 -23.24 -55.15
N THR A 456 -8.26 -23.19 -53.83
CA THR A 456 -9.50 -22.97 -53.10
C THR A 456 -9.54 -21.62 -52.38
N THR A 457 -8.43 -20.87 -52.42
CA THR A 457 -8.36 -19.50 -51.95
C THR A 457 -8.99 -18.53 -52.95
N PRO A 458 -9.61 -17.42 -52.49
CA PRO A 458 -10.20 -16.42 -53.37
C PRO A 458 -9.11 -15.57 -54.05
N ALA A 459 -9.46 -14.96 -55.19
CA ALA A 459 -8.60 -13.95 -55.80
C ALA A 459 -8.52 -12.66 -54.95
N GLY A 460 -7.38 -11.97 -54.97
CA GLY A 460 -7.12 -10.75 -54.19
C GLY A 460 -6.53 -11.04 -52.81
N ASP A 461 -6.52 -10.05 -51.92
CA ASP A 461 -5.91 -10.17 -50.59
C ASP A 461 -6.75 -11.04 -49.64
N TYR A 462 -6.09 -11.97 -48.97
CA TYR A 462 -6.62 -12.82 -47.90
C TYR A 462 -5.48 -13.20 -46.94
N ALA A 463 -5.83 -13.61 -45.72
CA ALA A 463 -4.87 -14.23 -44.79
C ALA A 463 -5.12 -15.74 -44.75
N GLY A 464 -4.11 -16.54 -45.07
CA GLY A 464 -4.18 -18.01 -45.03
C GLY A 464 -3.59 -18.58 -43.75
N GLY A 465 -3.99 -19.79 -43.38
CA GLY A 465 -3.50 -20.47 -42.18
C GLY A 465 -3.87 -21.95 -42.15
N GLY A 466 -3.17 -22.70 -41.30
CA GLY A 466 -3.32 -24.15 -41.19
C GLY A 466 -3.46 -24.63 -39.74
N SER A 467 -3.79 -25.91 -39.60
CA SER A 467 -3.56 -26.66 -38.36
C SER A 467 -2.12 -27.15 -38.28
N ALA A 468 -1.54 -27.32 -37.10
CA ALA A 468 -0.15 -27.78 -36.92
C ALA A 468 0.14 -29.16 -37.57
N GLU A 469 -0.87 -30.03 -37.69
CA GLU A 469 -0.75 -31.32 -38.37
C GLU A 469 -0.99 -31.24 -39.89
N ALA A 470 -1.19 -30.04 -40.42
CA ALA A 470 -1.62 -29.76 -41.81
C ALA A 470 -2.90 -30.51 -42.25
N SER A 471 -3.70 -30.99 -41.29
CA SER A 471 -5.00 -31.65 -41.52
C SER A 471 -6.08 -30.70 -42.02
N TYR A 472 -5.96 -29.41 -41.70
CA TYR A 472 -6.86 -28.34 -42.13
C TYR A 472 -6.08 -27.18 -42.73
N PHE A 473 -6.67 -26.55 -43.73
CA PHE A 473 -6.26 -25.28 -44.29
C PHE A 473 -7.47 -24.33 -44.29
N GLY A 474 -7.23 -23.03 -44.15
CA GLY A 474 -8.28 -22.04 -44.24
C GLY A 474 -7.76 -20.67 -44.60
N TYR A 475 -8.70 -19.77 -44.86
CA TYR A 475 -8.40 -18.36 -45.11
C TYR A 475 -9.46 -17.44 -44.51
N ILE A 476 -9.06 -16.18 -44.30
CA ILE A 476 -9.92 -15.08 -43.87
C ILE A 476 -10.08 -14.10 -45.02
N LYS A 477 -11.33 -13.81 -45.40
CA LYS A 477 -11.66 -12.73 -46.33
C LYS A 477 -12.98 -12.07 -45.94
N TYR A 478 -12.99 -10.74 -45.88
CA TYR A 478 -14.15 -9.96 -45.43
C TYR A 478 -14.72 -10.45 -44.09
N ARG A 479 -13.84 -10.73 -43.11
CA ARG A 479 -14.15 -11.28 -41.77
C ARG A 479 -14.67 -12.73 -41.73
N GLN A 480 -14.99 -13.31 -42.88
CA GLN A 480 -15.44 -14.69 -42.97
C GLN A 480 -14.23 -15.62 -42.99
N VAL A 481 -14.28 -16.66 -42.16
CA VAL A 481 -13.32 -17.75 -42.16
C VAL A 481 -13.91 -18.90 -43.00
N VAL A 482 -13.09 -19.41 -43.92
CA VAL A 482 -13.44 -20.59 -44.71
C VAL A 482 -12.40 -21.66 -44.44
N LEU A 483 -12.86 -22.84 -44.04
CA LEU A 483 -12.01 -23.97 -43.71
C LEU A 483 -12.22 -25.12 -44.68
N GLN A 484 -11.12 -25.83 -44.93
CA GLN A 484 -11.08 -27.03 -45.75
C GLN A 484 -10.34 -28.13 -45.02
N VAL A 485 -10.87 -29.33 -45.20
CA VAL A 485 -10.25 -30.53 -44.67
C VAL A 485 -9.34 -31.10 -45.73
N ASN A 486 -8.08 -31.32 -45.39
CA ASN A 486 -7.11 -31.91 -46.30
C ASN A 486 -7.26 -33.44 -46.30
N ASN A 487 -8.47 -34.00 -46.53
CA ASN A 487 -8.80 -35.44 -46.48
C ASN A 487 -9.49 -35.99 -47.74
N ASN A 488 -9.71 -37.32 -47.78
CA ASN A 488 -10.22 -38.05 -48.95
C ASN A 488 -11.76 -38.26 -48.97
N THR A 489 -12.52 -37.77 -47.98
CA THR A 489 -13.93 -38.20 -47.77
C THR A 489 -14.98 -37.10 -47.81
N SER A 490 -14.60 -35.84 -47.98
CA SER A 490 -15.56 -34.76 -48.25
C SER A 490 -14.82 -33.50 -48.65
N SER A 491 -15.05 -33.02 -49.88
CA SER A 491 -14.80 -31.61 -50.29
C SER A 491 -15.79 -30.68 -49.60
N GLY A 492 -15.91 -30.81 -48.28
CA GLY A 492 -16.77 -30.00 -47.43
C GLY A 492 -16.02 -28.72 -47.10
N GLU A 493 -16.35 -27.65 -47.82
CA GLU A 493 -16.12 -26.30 -47.33
C GLU A 493 -16.85 -26.20 -45.98
N ILE A 494 -16.12 -26.18 -44.87
CA ILE A 494 -16.70 -25.84 -43.57
C ILE A 494 -16.82 -24.33 -43.59
N LYS A 495 -18.02 -23.84 -43.95
CA LYS A 495 -18.39 -22.43 -43.81
C LYS A 495 -18.60 -22.19 -42.33
N GLY A 496 -17.63 -21.55 -41.68
CA GLY A 496 -17.62 -21.55 -40.23
C GLY A 496 -16.70 -20.49 -39.68
N ALA A 497 -17.24 -19.72 -38.74
CA ALA A 497 -16.67 -18.59 -38.03
C ALA A 497 -16.60 -17.25 -38.79
N GLU A 498 -17.11 -16.20 -38.14
CA GLU A 498 -16.77 -14.82 -38.44
C GLU A 498 -15.82 -14.31 -37.36
N VAL A 499 -14.71 -13.69 -37.78
CA VAL A 499 -13.76 -13.01 -36.90
C VAL A 499 -13.71 -11.52 -37.25
N PRO A 500 -13.98 -10.60 -36.30
CA PRO A 500 -14.09 -9.17 -36.59
C PRO A 500 -12.72 -8.48 -36.70
N VAL A 501 -11.79 -9.12 -37.41
CA VAL A 501 -10.46 -8.59 -37.72
C VAL A 501 -10.53 -7.81 -39.03
N ALA A 502 -10.21 -6.51 -38.99
CA ALA A 502 -10.30 -5.65 -40.16
C ALA A 502 -9.20 -5.94 -41.20
N GLN A 503 -7.98 -6.23 -40.73
CA GLN A 503 -6.81 -6.56 -41.56
C GLN A 503 -6.16 -7.82 -40.98
N PRO A 504 -6.60 -9.02 -41.38
CA PRO A 504 -6.05 -10.25 -40.83
C PRO A 504 -4.60 -10.44 -41.28
N GLU A 505 -3.73 -10.81 -40.33
CA GLU A 505 -2.30 -11.06 -40.53
C GLU A 505 -1.98 -12.54 -40.34
N LEU A 506 -2.55 -13.19 -39.32
CA LEU A 506 -2.33 -14.61 -39.03
C LEU A 506 -3.66 -15.35 -38.81
N LEU A 507 -3.66 -16.63 -39.19
CA LEU A 507 -4.75 -17.58 -38.93
C LEU A 507 -4.13 -18.90 -38.46
N THR A 508 -4.63 -19.46 -37.36
CA THR A 508 -4.32 -20.83 -36.92
C THR A 508 -5.61 -21.61 -36.68
N ILE A 509 -5.58 -22.89 -36.98
CA ILE A 509 -6.73 -23.79 -36.85
C ILE A 509 -6.38 -24.86 -35.82
N ARG A 510 -7.30 -25.18 -34.90
CA ARG A 510 -7.09 -26.30 -33.98
C ARG A 510 -7.09 -27.62 -34.75
N ASN A 511 -6.33 -28.62 -34.32
CA ASN A 511 -6.16 -29.87 -35.08
C ASN A 511 -7.45 -30.67 -35.29
N ASP A 512 -8.52 -30.41 -34.53
CA ASP A 512 -9.85 -30.99 -34.73
C ASP A 512 -10.78 -30.14 -35.62
N GLY A 513 -10.31 -28.99 -36.11
CA GLY A 513 -11.04 -28.07 -36.96
C GLY A 513 -12.17 -27.31 -36.28
N LYS A 514 -12.38 -27.45 -34.96
CA LYS A 514 -13.53 -26.89 -34.24
C LYS A 514 -13.37 -25.43 -33.80
N TYR A 515 -12.14 -24.93 -33.77
CA TYR A 515 -11.84 -23.56 -33.41
C TYR A 515 -10.77 -22.98 -34.32
N VAL A 516 -10.88 -21.67 -34.53
CA VAL A 516 -9.90 -20.85 -35.24
C VAL A 516 -9.48 -19.69 -34.37
N ALA A 517 -8.20 -19.31 -34.47
CA ALA A 517 -7.71 -18.06 -33.91
C ALA A 517 -7.15 -17.20 -35.04
N ALA A 518 -7.51 -15.92 -35.03
CA ALA A 518 -7.14 -14.95 -36.03
C ALA A 518 -6.60 -13.70 -35.36
N SER A 519 -5.50 -13.17 -35.87
CA SER A 519 -4.95 -11.90 -35.41
C SER A 519 -4.78 -10.90 -36.55
N GLY A 520 -4.76 -9.62 -36.20
CA GLY A 520 -4.54 -8.54 -37.15
C GLY A 520 -4.88 -7.17 -36.58
N GLY A 521 -4.08 -6.16 -36.92
CA GLY A 521 -4.27 -4.80 -36.41
C GLY A 521 -4.18 -4.69 -34.88
N GLY A 522 -3.36 -5.54 -34.24
CA GLY A 522 -3.20 -5.58 -32.78
C GLY A 522 -4.32 -6.26 -32.01
N THR A 523 -5.23 -6.96 -32.70
CA THR A 523 -6.29 -7.74 -32.06
C THR A 523 -6.07 -9.23 -32.25
N LEU A 524 -6.53 -10.04 -31.29
CA LEU A 524 -6.56 -11.49 -31.35
C LEU A 524 -7.99 -11.96 -31.05
N TRP A 525 -8.53 -12.81 -31.92
CA TRP A 525 -9.89 -13.32 -31.83
C TRP A 525 -9.90 -14.83 -31.96
N ILE A 526 -10.79 -15.48 -31.19
CA ILE A 526 -11.08 -16.90 -31.31
C ILE A 526 -12.55 -17.07 -31.69
N ALA A 527 -12.82 -17.99 -32.61
CA ALA A 527 -14.18 -18.34 -32.99
C ALA A 527 -14.35 -19.85 -33.10
N SER A 528 -15.56 -20.31 -32.74
CA SER A 528 -16.01 -21.68 -32.98
C SER A 528 -16.37 -21.85 -34.45
N THR A 529 -16.13 -23.03 -35.01
CA THR A 529 -16.48 -23.38 -36.39
C THR A 529 -17.71 -24.28 -36.47
N ALA A 530 -18.40 -24.50 -35.34
CA ALA A 530 -19.66 -25.22 -35.29
C ALA A 530 -20.76 -24.51 -36.08
N ASP A 531 -21.84 -25.24 -36.43
CA ASP A 531 -22.99 -24.71 -37.18
C ASP A 531 -23.67 -23.53 -36.47
N ASP A 532 -23.68 -23.55 -35.13
CA ASP A 532 -24.06 -22.43 -34.28
C ASP A 532 -22.84 -22.01 -33.43
N PRO A 533 -21.98 -21.12 -33.95
CA PRO A 533 -20.67 -20.86 -33.36
C PRO A 533 -20.72 -19.96 -32.13
N GLY A 534 -21.87 -19.34 -31.82
CA GLY A 534 -21.95 -18.24 -30.85
C GLY A 534 -21.16 -17.01 -31.31
N ALA A 535 -20.98 -16.05 -30.40
CA ALA A 535 -20.20 -14.84 -30.68
C ALA A 535 -18.68 -15.12 -30.60
N PRO A 536 -17.86 -14.54 -31.50
CA PRO A 536 -16.41 -14.65 -31.41
C PRO A 536 -15.88 -13.95 -30.14
N ILE A 537 -14.81 -14.49 -29.58
CA ILE A 537 -14.20 -14.03 -28.33
C ILE A 537 -12.94 -13.23 -28.66
N GLN A 538 -12.87 -12.00 -28.17
CA GLN A 538 -11.64 -11.20 -28.24
C GLN A 538 -10.71 -11.54 -27.09
N LEU A 539 -9.43 -11.78 -27.39
CA LEU A 539 -8.36 -11.93 -26.41
C LEU A 539 -7.59 -10.61 -26.31
N THR A 540 -7.96 -9.80 -25.32
CA THR A 540 -7.39 -8.48 -25.01
C THR A 540 -6.07 -8.60 -24.24
N GLY A 541 -5.17 -7.61 -24.37
CA GLY A 541 -3.88 -7.62 -23.67
C GLY A 541 -2.79 -8.42 -24.39
N SER A 542 -3.04 -8.78 -25.65
CA SER A 542 -2.20 -9.68 -26.45
C SER A 542 -1.12 -8.96 -27.27
N GLY A 543 -1.25 -7.65 -27.49
CA GLY A 543 -0.35 -6.89 -28.36
C GLY A 543 -0.43 -7.31 -29.83
N ARG A 544 0.61 -7.00 -30.61
CA ARG A 544 0.72 -7.49 -31.99
C ARG A 544 1.23 -8.93 -31.96
N ILE A 545 0.49 -9.85 -32.55
CA ILE A 545 0.84 -11.28 -32.55
C ILE A 545 1.81 -11.59 -33.68
N ASP A 546 2.97 -12.16 -33.33
CA ASP A 546 4.00 -12.60 -34.26
C ASP A 546 3.90 -14.11 -34.55
N ALA A 547 3.49 -14.91 -33.57
CA ALA A 547 3.24 -16.34 -33.72
C ALA A 547 2.13 -16.81 -32.78
N MET A 548 1.37 -17.85 -33.15
CA MET A 548 0.35 -18.44 -32.28
C MET A 548 0.09 -19.91 -32.62
N ALA A 549 -0.30 -20.70 -31.63
CA ALA A 549 -0.66 -22.11 -31.79
C ALA A 549 -1.68 -22.55 -30.73
N PHE A 550 -2.58 -23.46 -31.11
CA PHE A 550 -3.41 -24.16 -30.13
C PHE A 550 -2.56 -25.17 -29.33
N VAL A 551 -2.92 -25.36 -28.07
CA VAL A 551 -2.24 -26.31 -27.17
C VAL A 551 -3.16 -27.51 -26.93
N GLY A 552 -2.87 -28.59 -27.65
CA GLY A 552 -3.73 -29.77 -27.73
C GLY A 552 -5.10 -29.51 -28.37
N ASN A 553 -6.00 -30.49 -28.24
CA ASN A 553 -7.41 -30.33 -28.62
C ASN A 553 -8.23 -29.72 -27.46
N SER A 554 -7.66 -28.72 -26.80
CA SER A 554 -8.23 -28.08 -25.60
C SER A 554 -8.74 -26.66 -25.90
N THR A 555 -9.19 -25.96 -24.87
CA THR A 555 -9.56 -24.54 -24.90
C THR A 555 -8.35 -23.60 -24.81
N LYS A 556 -7.13 -24.13 -24.84
CA LYS A 556 -5.91 -23.34 -24.68
C LYS A 556 -5.29 -22.91 -26.00
N LEU A 557 -4.87 -21.65 -26.06
CA LEU A 557 -4.09 -21.05 -27.14
C LEU A 557 -2.83 -20.43 -26.53
N VAL A 558 -1.68 -20.60 -27.18
CA VAL A 558 -0.51 -19.76 -26.93
C VAL A 558 -0.37 -18.73 -28.04
N SER A 559 -0.07 -17.49 -27.67
CA SER A 559 0.35 -16.44 -28.59
C SER A 559 1.69 -15.86 -28.17
N ALA A 560 2.43 -15.38 -29.15
CA ALA A 560 3.66 -14.65 -28.99
C ALA A 560 3.47 -13.23 -29.50
N ALA A 561 3.93 -12.25 -28.72
CA ALA A 561 3.93 -10.85 -29.09
C ALA A 561 5.26 -10.24 -28.65
N ALA A 562 6.04 -9.82 -29.64
CA ALA A 562 7.43 -9.40 -29.50
C ALA A 562 8.21 -10.40 -28.63
N ASP A 563 8.61 -9.96 -27.44
CA ASP A 563 9.46 -10.69 -26.51
C ASP A 563 8.70 -11.41 -25.39
N SER A 564 7.40 -11.69 -25.60
CA SER A 564 6.55 -12.32 -24.60
C SER A 564 5.70 -13.48 -25.15
N LEU A 565 5.45 -14.46 -24.30
CA LEU A 565 4.51 -15.56 -24.54
C LEU A 565 3.30 -15.42 -23.63
N ALA A 566 2.09 -15.52 -24.17
CA ALA A 566 0.84 -15.51 -23.44
C ALA A 566 0.05 -16.80 -23.64
N LEU A 567 -0.36 -17.43 -22.54
CA LEU A 567 -1.28 -18.56 -22.52
C LEU A 567 -2.70 -18.07 -22.22
N TRP A 568 -3.62 -18.49 -23.07
CA TRP A 568 -5.04 -18.18 -23.00
C TRP A 568 -5.85 -19.45 -22.76
N ASP A 569 -6.96 -19.35 -22.04
CA ASP A 569 -7.96 -20.39 -21.90
C ASP A 569 -9.36 -19.80 -22.14
N ILE A 570 -9.99 -20.18 -23.26
CA ILE A 570 -11.31 -19.66 -23.63
C ILE A 570 -12.43 -20.13 -22.71
N SER A 571 -12.21 -21.18 -21.91
CA SER A 571 -13.18 -21.62 -20.90
C SER A 571 -13.13 -20.78 -19.62
N GLN A 572 -12.04 -20.02 -19.42
CA GLN A 572 -11.88 -19.15 -18.26
C GLN A 572 -12.72 -17.88 -18.45
N HIS A 573 -13.79 -17.73 -17.68
CA HIS A 573 -14.66 -16.53 -17.73
C HIS A 573 -14.14 -15.37 -16.87
N SER A 574 -13.27 -15.64 -15.91
CA SER A 574 -12.61 -14.63 -15.08
C SER A 574 -11.39 -15.26 -14.40
N ARG A 575 -10.35 -14.44 -14.17
CA ARG A 575 -9.20 -14.80 -13.33
C ARG A 575 -9.50 -14.71 -11.85
N LEU A 576 -10.51 -13.90 -11.48
CA LEU A 576 -10.91 -13.70 -10.09
C LEU A 576 -11.85 -14.79 -9.59
N SER A 577 -12.67 -15.38 -10.46
CA SER A 577 -13.68 -16.33 -10.01
C SER A 577 -13.10 -17.72 -9.74
N ARG A 578 -13.64 -18.38 -8.72
CA ARG A 578 -13.51 -19.82 -8.51
C ARG A 578 -14.89 -20.43 -8.75
N ALA A 579 -15.06 -21.09 -9.89
CA ALA A 579 -16.27 -21.85 -10.14
C ALA A 579 -16.35 -22.99 -9.13
N SER A 580 -17.48 -23.13 -8.43
CA SER A 580 -17.74 -24.32 -7.62
C SER A 580 -18.61 -25.28 -8.44
N TRP A 581 -18.40 -26.59 -8.25
CA TRP A 581 -19.24 -27.64 -8.86
C TRP A 581 -20.66 -27.71 -8.25
N VAL A 582 -21.11 -26.67 -7.55
CA VAL A 582 -22.44 -26.56 -6.96
C VAL A 582 -23.41 -26.11 -8.04
N ASP A 583 -24.31 -27.00 -8.40
CA ASP A 583 -25.38 -26.72 -9.35
C ASP A 583 -26.45 -25.83 -8.70
N VAL A 584 -26.84 -24.75 -9.37
CA VAL A 584 -27.91 -23.86 -8.90
C VAL A 584 -29.23 -24.28 -9.55
N PRO A 585 -30.25 -24.68 -8.76
CA PRO A 585 -31.51 -25.16 -9.31
C PRO A 585 -32.14 -24.18 -10.31
N GLU A 586 -32.69 -24.73 -11.39
CA GLU A 586 -33.50 -23.96 -12.33
C GLU A 586 -34.77 -23.49 -11.63
N VAL A 587 -35.15 -22.23 -11.87
CA VAL A 587 -36.40 -21.66 -11.36
C VAL A 587 -37.37 -21.46 -12.52
N ALA A 588 -38.66 -21.63 -12.24
CA ALA A 588 -39.69 -21.32 -13.23
C ALA A 588 -39.57 -19.85 -13.66
N ASN A 589 -39.95 -19.54 -14.91
CA ASN A 589 -39.85 -18.18 -15.49
C ASN A 589 -40.53 -17.05 -14.67
N VAL A 590 -41.44 -17.39 -13.74
CA VAL A 590 -42.17 -16.45 -12.87
C VAL A 590 -41.80 -16.63 -11.38
N GLY A 591 -40.92 -17.58 -11.06
CA GLY A 591 -40.47 -17.87 -9.69
C GLY A 591 -39.40 -16.89 -9.19
N PRO A 592 -39.23 -16.76 -7.87
CA PRO A 592 -38.20 -15.87 -7.32
C PRO A 592 -36.80 -16.39 -7.64
N PRO A 593 -35.75 -15.55 -7.56
CA PRO A 593 -34.38 -16.02 -7.66
C PRO A 593 -34.07 -17.06 -6.57
N PRO A 594 -33.07 -17.94 -6.78
CA PRO A 594 -32.66 -18.92 -5.78
C PRO A 594 -32.31 -18.24 -4.45
N ARG A 595 -32.51 -18.90 -3.31
CA ARG A 595 -32.13 -18.35 -2.00
C ARG A 595 -30.79 -18.94 -1.57
N ILE A 596 -29.88 -18.07 -1.17
CA ILE A 596 -28.56 -18.48 -0.68
C ILE A 596 -28.30 -17.89 0.71
N ALA A 597 -27.74 -18.69 1.60
CA ALA A 597 -27.28 -18.24 2.91
C ALA A 597 -25.98 -18.93 3.27
N VAL A 598 -25.03 -18.17 3.79
CA VAL A 598 -23.69 -18.63 4.15
C VAL A 598 -23.48 -18.58 5.65
N THR A 599 -22.77 -19.55 6.21
CA THR A 599 -22.34 -19.53 7.61
C THR A 599 -21.35 -18.39 7.86
N ARG A 600 -21.25 -17.92 9.11
CA ARG A 600 -20.32 -16.82 9.47
C ARG A 600 -18.85 -17.12 9.12
N ASP A 601 -18.45 -18.39 9.21
CA ASP A 601 -17.10 -18.86 8.83
C ASP A 601 -16.89 -18.98 7.32
N GLY A 602 -17.92 -18.77 6.49
CA GLY A 602 -17.85 -18.87 5.03
C GLY A 602 -17.79 -20.30 4.47
N LYS A 603 -17.76 -21.32 5.32
CA LYS A 603 -17.45 -22.70 4.90
C LYS A 603 -18.66 -23.49 4.41
N ARG A 604 -19.87 -23.11 4.79
CA ARG A 604 -21.11 -23.79 4.38
C ARG A 604 -22.07 -22.81 3.77
N VAL A 605 -22.68 -23.21 2.65
CA VAL A 605 -23.69 -22.45 1.92
C VAL A 605 -24.93 -23.31 1.74
N ALA A 606 -26.07 -22.78 2.14
CA ALA A 606 -27.37 -23.35 1.78
C ALA A 606 -27.81 -22.71 0.46
N VAL A 607 -28.20 -23.53 -0.52
CA VAL A 607 -28.76 -23.09 -1.80
C VAL A 607 -30.13 -23.73 -1.94
N LEU A 608 -31.17 -22.90 -2.09
CA LEU A 608 -32.55 -23.32 -2.34
C LEU A 608 -32.99 -22.80 -3.70
N GLY A 609 -33.73 -23.61 -4.46
CA GLY A 609 -34.48 -23.15 -5.61
C GLY A 609 -35.51 -22.09 -5.21
N GLY A 610 -35.93 -21.25 -6.15
CA GLY A 610 -36.87 -20.14 -5.88
C GLY A 610 -38.18 -20.60 -5.23
N ASN A 611 -38.71 -21.75 -5.64
CA ASN A 611 -39.92 -22.33 -5.07
C ASN A 611 -39.67 -23.15 -3.80
N SER A 612 -38.41 -23.26 -3.36
CA SER A 612 -37.98 -24.08 -2.21
C SER A 612 -38.34 -25.57 -2.35
N ASP A 613 -38.56 -26.01 -3.59
CA ASP A 613 -38.85 -27.38 -4.01
C ASP A 613 -37.60 -28.27 -3.99
N VAL A 614 -36.44 -27.68 -4.28
CA VAL A 614 -35.14 -28.31 -4.24
C VAL A 614 -34.19 -27.45 -3.41
N GLY A 615 -33.38 -28.07 -2.56
CA GLY A 615 -32.34 -27.36 -1.83
C GLY A 615 -31.29 -28.28 -1.26
N ALA A 616 -30.09 -27.75 -1.05
CA ALA A 616 -28.98 -28.48 -0.43
C ALA A 616 -28.08 -27.53 0.37
N VAL A 617 -27.39 -28.11 1.35
CA VAL A 617 -26.26 -27.47 2.02
C VAL A 617 -24.98 -28.00 1.42
N HIS A 618 -24.12 -27.09 0.97
CA HIS A 618 -22.83 -27.40 0.40
C HIS A 618 -21.73 -26.95 1.35
N THR A 619 -20.76 -27.82 1.59
CA THR A 619 -19.50 -27.45 2.25
C THR A 619 -18.50 -27.04 1.18
N LEU A 620 -18.01 -25.81 1.28
CA LEU A 620 -17.04 -25.21 0.36
C LEU A 620 -15.63 -25.52 0.88
N ASP A 621 -15.01 -26.57 0.32
CA ASP A 621 -13.59 -26.88 0.47
C ASP A 621 -12.89 -26.65 -0.87
N ASP A 622 -11.57 -26.39 -0.86
CA ASP A 622 -10.82 -26.02 -2.07
C ASP A 622 -10.68 -27.20 -3.05
N SER A 623 -10.85 -28.45 -2.61
CA SER A 623 -10.68 -29.66 -3.44
C SER A 623 -11.94 -30.48 -3.70
N LEU A 624 -13.00 -30.34 -2.88
CA LEU A 624 -14.22 -31.16 -3.02
C LEU A 624 -15.45 -30.48 -2.43
N VAL A 625 -16.55 -30.45 -3.16
CA VAL A 625 -17.85 -30.02 -2.63
C VAL A 625 -18.57 -31.22 -2.04
N ARG A 626 -18.94 -31.15 -0.75
CA ARG A 626 -19.87 -32.12 -0.14
C ARG A 626 -21.26 -31.49 -0.07
N SER A 627 -22.25 -32.20 -0.58
CA SER A 627 -23.64 -31.74 -0.66
C SER A 627 -24.54 -32.60 0.21
N GLU A 628 -25.30 -31.97 1.10
CA GLU A 628 -26.34 -32.60 1.92
C GLU A 628 -27.71 -32.09 1.43
N PRO A 629 -28.59 -32.95 0.90
CA PRO A 629 -29.89 -32.53 0.42
C PRO A 629 -30.77 -32.07 1.60
N ILE A 630 -31.50 -30.98 1.39
CA ILE A 630 -32.57 -30.55 2.28
C ILE A 630 -33.82 -31.30 1.83
N LEU A 631 -34.36 -32.15 2.71
CA LEU A 631 -35.52 -33.00 2.39
C LEU A 631 -36.72 -32.15 1.91
N PRO A 632 -37.49 -32.62 0.92
CA PRO A 632 -38.57 -31.85 0.31
C PRO A 632 -39.65 -31.50 1.33
N PHE A 633 -40.00 -30.21 1.41
CA PHE A 633 -41.15 -29.72 2.18
C PHE A 633 -42.27 -29.34 1.21
N TYR A 634 -43.28 -30.21 1.08
CA TYR A 634 -44.33 -30.14 0.05
C TYR A 634 -45.38 -29.01 0.21
N VAL A 635 -45.20 -28.01 1.08
CA VAL A 635 -46.36 -27.18 1.49
C VAL A 635 -46.14 -25.66 1.39
N GLU A 636 -44.90 -25.14 1.35
CA GLU A 636 -44.69 -23.68 1.35
C GLU A 636 -43.57 -23.23 0.40
N HIS A 637 -43.90 -22.27 -0.45
CA HIS A 637 -43.00 -21.65 -1.42
C HIS A 637 -42.23 -20.47 -0.78
N ASN A 638 -41.05 -20.15 -1.32
CA ASN A 638 -40.26 -18.95 -1.00
C ASN A 638 -39.74 -18.87 0.46
N ARG A 639 -39.11 -19.94 0.95
CA ARG A 639 -38.52 -19.97 2.30
C ARG A 639 -37.17 -19.27 2.36
N ILE A 640 -36.89 -18.59 3.48
CA ILE A 640 -35.60 -17.92 3.72
C ILE A 640 -34.69 -18.87 4.52
N PRO A 641 -33.53 -19.28 3.98
CA PRO A 641 -32.54 -20.03 4.73
C PRO A 641 -31.83 -19.10 5.73
N LEU A 642 -31.86 -19.45 7.01
CA LEU A 642 -31.27 -18.67 8.10
C LEU A 642 -30.34 -19.55 8.94
N TRP A 643 -29.06 -19.20 8.98
CA TRP A 643 -28.09 -19.91 9.82
C TRP A 643 -28.14 -19.45 11.26
N SER A 644 -27.99 -20.41 12.18
CA SER A 644 -27.61 -20.15 13.57
C SER A 644 -26.26 -19.44 13.66
N ALA A 645 -26.06 -18.68 14.74
CA ALA A 645 -24.85 -17.91 14.97
C ALA A 645 -23.58 -18.78 15.03
N ASP A 646 -23.70 -20.04 15.47
CA ASP A 646 -22.61 -21.04 15.51
C ASP A 646 -22.55 -21.90 14.23
N GLY A 647 -23.45 -21.66 13.27
CA GLY A 647 -23.59 -22.39 12.02
C GLY A 647 -24.06 -23.83 12.17
N LYS A 648 -24.41 -24.33 13.36
CA LYS A 648 -24.75 -25.76 13.51
C LYS A 648 -26.11 -26.14 12.93
N TRP A 649 -27.04 -25.20 12.96
CA TRP A 649 -28.44 -25.38 12.53
C TRP A 649 -28.78 -24.40 11.41
N LEU A 650 -29.61 -24.87 10.48
CA LEU A 650 -30.26 -24.07 9.45
C LEU A 650 -31.77 -24.03 9.75
N TRP A 651 -32.35 -22.83 9.79
CA TRP A 651 -33.80 -22.66 9.80
C TRP A 651 -34.29 -22.28 8.41
N LEU A 652 -35.40 -22.87 8.00
CA LEU A 652 -36.15 -22.43 6.83
C LEU A 652 -37.34 -21.62 7.32
N VAL A 653 -37.28 -20.30 7.15
CA VAL A 653 -38.27 -19.35 7.65
C VAL A 653 -39.34 -19.12 6.57
N GLY A 654 -40.62 -19.21 6.93
CA GLY A 654 -41.76 -19.08 6.01
C GLY A 654 -43.10 -18.95 6.76
N ALA A 655 -44.08 -18.27 6.17
CA ALA A 655 -45.44 -18.07 6.70
C ALA A 655 -45.53 -17.71 8.20
N GLY A 656 -44.73 -16.74 8.65
CA GLY A 656 -44.68 -16.32 10.07
C GLY A 656 -44.04 -17.33 11.04
N GLY A 657 -43.54 -18.46 10.54
CA GLY A 657 -42.93 -19.56 11.31
C GLY A 657 -41.54 -19.94 10.80
N ALA A 658 -40.97 -21.01 11.36
CA ALA A 658 -39.69 -21.55 10.90
C ALA A 658 -39.58 -23.05 11.14
N THR A 659 -38.88 -23.76 10.25
CA THR A 659 -38.58 -25.18 10.40
C THR A 659 -37.08 -25.37 10.58
N ARG A 660 -36.65 -26.01 11.68
CA ARG A 660 -35.24 -26.34 11.90
C ARG A 660 -34.85 -27.58 11.10
N VAL A 661 -33.76 -27.47 10.34
CA VAL A 661 -33.15 -28.56 9.58
C VAL A 661 -31.87 -29.01 10.30
N LEU A 662 -31.76 -30.32 10.54
CA LEU A 662 -30.63 -30.95 11.20
C LEU A 662 -29.71 -31.55 10.13
N LEU A 663 -28.44 -31.14 10.13
CA LEU A 663 -27.44 -31.58 9.15
C LEU A 663 -26.85 -32.94 9.56
N GLY A 664 -26.67 -33.85 8.60
CA GLY A 664 -25.96 -35.12 8.78
C GLY A 664 -26.59 -36.27 9.60
N SER A 665 -27.79 -36.17 10.20
CA SER A 665 -28.32 -37.28 11.04
C SER A 665 -29.84 -37.54 11.04
N GLY A 666 -30.60 -37.03 10.07
CA GLY A 666 -32.06 -37.25 10.02
C GLY A 666 -32.83 -36.34 10.99
N PRO A 667 -34.18 -36.39 11.02
CA PRO A 667 -34.96 -35.27 11.51
C PRO A 667 -34.94 -35.16 13.05
N ASP A 668 -34.55 -34.00 13.55
CA ASP A 668 -35.30 -33.36 14.66
C ASP A 668 -35.88 -32.04 14.15
N VAL A 669 -37.09 -32.14 13.57
CA VAL A 669 -37.85 -31.04 12.98
C VAL A 669 -38.50 -30.24 14.12
N GLY A 670 -37.70 -29.40 14.76
CA GLY A 670 -38.22 -28.34 15.62
C GLY A 670 -38.98 -27.35 14.75
N VAL A 671 -40.30 -27.27 14.91
CA VAL A 671 -41.15 -26.28 14.22
C VAL A 671 -41.42 -25.12 15.16
N TRP A 672 -41.11 -23.91 14.70
CA TRP A 672 -41.61 -22.69 15.31
C TRP A 672 -42.96 -22.39 14.67
N PRO A 673 -44.06 -22.42 15.44
CA PRO A 673 -45.39 -22.15 14.88
C PRO A 673 -45.45 -20.73 14.32
N ALA A 674 -46.32 -20.53 13.32
CA ALA A 674 -46.61 -19.22 12.80
C ALA A 674 -47.12 -18.29 13.91
N ALA A 675 -46.51 -17.11 14.06
CA ALA A 675 -47.01 -16.08 14.97
C ALA A 675 -48.08 -15.17 14.31
N SER A 676 -48.13 -15.19 12.98
CA SER A 676 -49.02 -14.41 12.12
C SER A 676 -49.14 -15.10 10.75
N ASP A 677 -50.18 -14.76 9.98
CA ASP A 677 -50.32 -15.22 8.59
C ASP A 677 -49.47 -14.40 7.59
N ALA A 678 -48.80 -13.34 8.05
CA ALA A 678 -47.97 -12.48 7.21
C ALA A 678 -46.73 -13.22 6.65
N GLY A 679 -46.41 -12.95 5.39
CA GLY A 679 -45.19 -13.43 4.75
C GLY A 679 -43.95 -12.81 5.37
N ILE A 680 -42.85 -13.57 5.47
CA ILE A 680 -41.57 -13.05 5.95
C ILE A 680 -40.71 -12.64 4.75
N LEU A 681 -40.23 -11.39 4.75
CA LEU A 681 -39.36 -10.84 3.71
C LEU A 681 -37.88 -10.95 4.05
N ALA A 682 -37.53 -10.83 5.32
CA ALA A 682 -36.15 -10.92 5.80
C ALA A 682 -36.08 -11.55 7.17
N ALA A 683 -34.96 -12.21 7.46
CA ALA A 683 -34.70 -12.78 8.76
C ALA A 683 -33.22 -12.61 9.13
N GLY A 684 -32.94 -12.40 10.42
CA GLY A 684 -31.59 -12.27 10.96
C GLY A 684 -31.47 -12.90 12.34
N VAL A 685 -30.25 -13.20 12.77
CA VAL A 685 -29.94 -13.76 14.10
C VAL A 685 -29.00 -12.81 14.83
N SER A 686 -29.29 -12.54 16.10
CA SER A 686 -28.47 -11.67 16.94
C SER A 686 -27.03 -12.18 17.08
N ALA A 687 -26.10 -11.26 17.34
CA ALA A 687 -24.69 -11.59 17.50
C ALA A 687 -24.44 -12.72 18.52
N ASP A 688 -25.17 -12.70 19.64
CA ASP A 688 -25.14 -13.70 20.71
C ASP A 688 -25.87 -15.02 20.41
N GLY A 689 -26.56 -15.10 19.26
CA GLY A 689 -27.30 -16.28 18.81
C GLY A 689 -28.59 -16.59 19.59
N ARG A 690 -29.02 -15.73 20.52
CA ARG A 690 -30.18 -15.98 21.40
C ARG A 690 -31.51 -15.53 20.81
N ARG A 691 -31.50 -14.59 19.87
CA ARG A 691 -32.69 -13.99 19.26
C ARG A 691 -32.65 -14.10 17.74
N ALA A 692 -33.79 -14.39 17.14
CA ALA A 692 -34.04 -14.26 15.71
C ALA A 692 -35.02 -13.10 15.49
N VAL A 693 -34.80 -12.33 14.43
CA VAL A 693 -35.64 -11.19 14.04
C VAL A 693 -36.22 -11.51 12.67
N PHE A 694 -37.55 -11.48 12.56
CA PHE A 694 -38.26 -11.68 11.30
C PHE A 694 -38.98 -10.38 10.92
N VAL A 695 -38.85 -9.99 9.65
CA VAL A 695 -39.51 -8.82 9.08
C VAL A 695 -40.65 -9.29 8.18
N GLU A 696 -41.87 -8.87 8.50
CA GLU A 696 -43.09 -9.23 7.79
C GLU A 696 -43.31 -8.34 6.56
N ALA A 697 -44.03 -8.84 5.54
CA ALA A 697 -44.30 -8.11 4.31
C ALA A 697 -45.20 -6.88 4.50
N GLY A 698 -46.01 -6.87 5.56
CA GLY A 698 -46.75 -5.69 6.02
C GLY A 698 -45.90 -4.66 6.78
N GLY A 699 -44.59 -4.88 6.92
CA GLY A 699 -43.67 -4.04 7.71
C GLY A 699 -43.69 -4.30 9.21
N GLY A 700 -44.38 -5.35 9.65
CA GLY A 700 -44.34 -5.85 11.02
C GLY A 700 -43.00 -6.50 11.35
N LEU A 701 -42.73 -6.69 12.64
CA LEU A 701 -41.49 -7.30 13.11
C LEU A 701 -41.77 -8.30 14.23
N GLN A 702 -41.12 -9.45 14.17
CA GLN A 702 -41.15 -10.47 15.23
C GLN A 702 -39.75 -10.68 15.79
N VAL A 703 -39.59 -10.61 17.11
CA VAL A 703 -38.37 -11.02 17.80
C VAL A 703 -38.66 -12.33 18.51
N ARG A 704 -37.96 -13.40 18.13
CA ARG A 704 -38.19 -14.76 18.64
C ARG A 704 -36.96 -15.30 19.34
N ARG A 705 -37.14 -16.15 20.34
CA ARG A 705 -36.05 -16.87 21.01
C ARG A 705 -35.60 -18.04 20.13
N THR A 706 -34.29 -18.19 19.90
CA THR A 706 -33.75 -19.21 18.99
C THR A 706 -33.82 -20.65 19.55
N SER A 707 -33.99 -20.83 20.86
CA SER A 707 -34.03 -22.16 21.48
C SER A 707 -35.35 -22.90 21.23
N ASP A 708 -36.48 -22.19 21.17
CA ASP A 708 -37.83 -22.76 21.13
C ASP A 708 -38.78 -22.02 20.15
N GLY A 709 -38.35 -20.92 19.55
CA GLY A 709 -39.18 -20.11 18.67
C GLY A 709 -40.22 -19.25 19.39
N ALA A 710 -40.17 -19.13 20.71
CA ALA A 710 -41.14 -18.31 21.45
C ALA A 710 -41.02 -16.84 21.02
N VAL A 711 -42.17 -16.21 20.73
CA VAL A 711 -42.24 -14.77 20.42
C VAL A 711 -41.93 -13.99 21.69
N LEU A 712 -40.88 -13.18 21.66
CA LEU A 712 -40.44 -12.32 22.76
C LEU A 712 -41.06 -10.93 22.65
N LYS A 713 -41.08 -10.37 21.43
CA LYS A 713 -41.64 -9.06 21.10
C LYS A 713 -42.21 -9.13 19.68
N GLN A 714 -43.26 -8.37 19.39
CA GLN A 714 -43.75 -8.22 18.03
C GLN A 714 -44.45 -6.88 17.81
N THR A 715 -44.40 -6.38 16.58
CA THR A 715 -45.22 -5.27 16.07
C THR A 715 -46.00 -5.77 14.87
N PRO A 716 -47.34 -5.55 14.82
CA PRO A 716 -48.13 -5.98 13.68
C PRO A 716 -47.79 -5.13 12.45
N GLY A 717 -47.68 -5.78 11.29
CA GLY A 717 -47.63 -5.08 10.01
C GLY A 717 -48.99 -4.54 9.56
N ALA A 718 -48.97 -3.68 8.54
CA ALA A 718 -50.18 -3.34 7.81
C ALA A 718 -50.79 -4.59 7.15
N PRO A 719 -52.12 -4.69 7.01
CA PRO A 719 -52.75 -5.80 6.31
C PRO A 719 -52.18 -5.91 4.89
N GLU A 720 -51.68 -7.09 4.52
CA GLU A 720 -51.20 -7.33 3.16
C GLU A 720 -52.36 -7.09 2.18
N ASN A 721 -52.16 -6.27 1.15
CA ASN A 721 -53.11 -6.12 0.07
C ASN A 721 -52.78 -7.13 -1.03
N PRO A 722 -53.58 -8.20 -1.21
CA PRO A 722 -53.28 -9.26 -2.17
C PRO A 722 -53.22 -8.74 -3.61
N SER A 723 -53.93 -7.64 -3.91
CA SER A 723 -53.98 -7.05 -5.25
C SER A 723 -52.70 -6.29 -5.65
N LEU A 724 -51.92 -5.78 -4.68
CA LEU A 724 -50.62 -5.15 -4.91
C LEU A 724 -49.48 -6.18 -4.96
N ALA A 725 -49.59 -7.26 -4.16
CA ALA A 725 -48.68 -8.40 -4.22
C ALA A 725 -48.70 -9.11 -5.59
N ASN A 726 -49.86 -9.11 -6.27
CA ASN A 726 -50.02 -9.69 -7.62
C ASN A 726 -49.36 -8.86 -8.75
N GLY A 727 -48.93 -7.62 -8.48
CA GLY A 727 -48.24 -6.75 -9.45
C GLY A 727 -46.72 -6.66 -9.26
N LEU A 728 -46.20 -7.15 -8.12
CA LEU A 728 -44.77 -7.22 -7.83
C LEU A 728 -44.22 -8.56 -8.29
N SER A 729 -43.07 -8.56 -8.95
CA SER A 729 -42.41 -9.82 -9.26
C SER A 729 -41.96 -10.49 -7.96
N SER A 730 -41.95 -11.82 -7.92
CA SER A 730 -41.43 -12.59 -6.79
C SER A 730 -39.95 -12.24 -6.48
N ALA A 731 -39.22 -11.65 -7.43
CA ALA A 731 -37.89 -11.08 -7.27
C ALA A 731 -37.85 -9.75 -6.49
N ASP A 732 -38.86 -8.89 -6.63
CA ASP A 732 -38.94 -7.60 -5.92
C ASP A 732 -39.11 -7.78 -4.41
N LEU A 733 -39.78 -8.86 -4.00
CA LEU A 733 -40.02 -9.17 -2.57
C LEU A 733 -38.75 -9.61 -1.83
N THR A 734 -37.70 -10.01 -2.55
CA THR A 734 -36.54 -10.71 -1.98
C THR A 734 -35.51 -9.81 -1.33
N VAL A 735 -35.47 -8.54 -1.75
CA VAL A 735 -34.57 -7.50 -1.25
C VAL A 735 -35.35 -6.32 -0.66
N ALA A 736 -36.66 -6.46 -0.52
CA ALA A 736 -37.54 -5.43 0.01
C ALA A 736 -37.36 -5.24 1.52
N ALA A 737 -36.67 -6.15 2.22
CA ALA A 737 -36.37 -6.00 3.64
C ALA A 737 -34.97 -6.53 3.98
N ALA A 738 -34.42 -6.04 5.10
CA ALA A 738 -33.17 -6.51 5.63
C ALA A 738 -33.13 -6.38 7.16
N VAL A 739 -32.27 -7.19 7.79
CA VAL A 739 -31.95 -7.11 9.21
C VAL A 739 -30.45 -6.86 9.33
N SER A 740 -30.04 -5.91 10.17
CA SER A 740 -28.62 -5.62 10.39
C SER A 740 -27.89 -6.83 10.99
N ALA A 741 -26.57 -6.93 10.76
CA ALA A 741 -25.79 -8.11 11.15
C ALA A 741 -25.77 -8.37 12.67
N ASP A 742 -25.94 -7.33 13.48
CA ASP A 742 -26.09 -7.37 14.93
C ASP A 742 -27.54 -7.63 15.40
N ALA A 743 -28.48 -7.68 14.46
CA ALA A 743 -29.93 -7.77 14.63
C ALA A 743 -30.53 -6.68 15.53
N ARG A 744 -29.95 -5.47 15.52
CA ARG A 744 -30.48 -4.30 16.25
C ARG A 744 -31.40 -3.42 15.43
N ASN A 745 -31.24 -3.42 14.11
CA ASN A 745 -32.04 -2.62 13.20
C ASN A 745 -32.66 -3.53 12.13
N ALA A 746 -33.87 -3.18 11.71
CA ALA A 746 -34.54 -3.79 10.58
C ALA A 746 -35.06 -2.70 9.65
N ALA A 747 -34.99 -2.93 8.35
CA ALA A 747 -35.49 -2.00 7.34
C ALA A 747 -36.41 -2.75 6.37
N VAL A 748 -37.47 -2.07 5.92
CA VAL A 748 -38.44 -2.61 4.97
C VAL A 748 -38.91 -1.53 4.02
N VAL A 749 -38.97 -1.87 2.74
CA VAL A 749 -39.66 -1.12 1.70
C VAL A 749 -41.13 -1.51 1.77
N GLN A 750 -42.01 -0.55 2.05
CA GLN A 750 -43.45 -0.81 2.12
C GLN A 750 -43.98 -1.32 0.77
N SER A 751 -44.90 -2.29 0.83
CA SER A 751 -45.52 -2.92 -0.33
C SER A 751 -46.64 -2.08 -0.98
N ASP A 752 -46.84 -0.85 -0.49
CA ASP A 752 -47.80 0.09 -1.06
C ASP A 752 -47.26 0.81 -2.29
N THR A 753 -48.10 1.64 -2.93
CA THR A 753 -47.72 2.41 -4.12
C THR A 753 -46.67 3.50 -3.84
N THR A 754 -46.39 3.80 -2.57
CA THR A 754 -45.41 4.84 -2.20
C THR A 754 -44.00 4.29 -2.09
N ARG A 755 -43.85 2.98 -1.82
CA ARG A 755 -42.58 2.27 -1.62
C ARG A 755 -41.61 3.01 -0.70
N ARG A 756 -42.15 3.56 0.39
CA ARG A 756 -41.36 4.24 1.42
C ARG A 756 -40.54 3.23 2.21
N VAL A 757 -39.39 3.66 2.71
CA VAL A 757 -38.54 2.84 3.56
C VAL A 757 -38.86 3.13 5.01
N VAL A 758 -39.15 2.09 5.78
CA VAL A 758 -39.35 2.15 7.22
C VAL A 758 -38.19 1.44 7.90
N VAL A 759 -37.56 2.12 8.85
CA VAL A 759 -36.50 1.57 9.70
C VAL A 759 -37.05 1.39 11.10
N THR A 760 -36.76 0.24 11.71
CA THR A 760 -37.24 -0.13 13.04
C THR A 760 -36.08 -0.53 13.93
N ASP A 761 -35.97 0.11 15.09
CA ASP A 761 -35.09 -0.33 16.17
C ASP A 761 -35.71 -1.56 16.84
N VAL A 762 -35.01 -2.69 16.81
CA VAL A 762 -35.51 -4.00 17.25
C VAL A 762 -35.72 -4.07 18.76
N GLU A 763 -34.96 -3.29 19.54
CA GLU A 763 -35.04 -3.34 20.99
C GLU A 763 -36.24 -2.56 21.53
N SER A 764 -36.45 -1.34 21.04
CA SER A 764 -37.55 -0.45 21.43
C SER A 764 -38.83 -0.65 20.59
N LEU A 765 -38.73 -1.34 19.46
CA LEU A 765 -39.79 -1.51 18.45
C LEU A 765 -40.33 -0.18 17.90
N ARG A 766 -39.52 0.89 17.96
CA ARG A 766 -39.87 2.17 17.36
C ARG A 766 -39.46 2.19 15.91
N SER A 767 -40.37 2.63 15.06
CA SER A 767 -40.15 2.78 13.63
C SER A 767 -40.22 4.24 13.20
N HIS A 768 -39.44 4.59 12.20
CA HIS A 768 -39.55 5.86 11.48
C HIS A 768 -39.39 5.64 9.98
N GLU A 769 -39.94 6.58 9.22
CA GLU A 769 -39.89 6.55 7.77
C GLU A 769 -38.71 7.39 7.25
N LEU A 770 -38.00 6.88 6.24
CA LEU A 770 -36.96 7.64 5.56
C LEU A 770 -37.58 8.56 4.51
N ALA A 771 -37.16 9.82 4.53
CA ALA A 771 -37.48 10.76 3.46
C ALA A 771 -36.76 10.35 2.16
N GLY A 772 -37.47 10.38 1.03
CA GLY A 772 -36.88 10.16 -0.29
C GLY A 772 -37.88 9.66 -1.33
N PRO A 773 -37.44 9.49 -2.58
CA PRO A 773 -38.26 8.88 -3.63
C PRO A 773 -38.52 7.39 -3.36
N PRO A 774 -39.48 6.75 -4.07
CA PRO A 774 -39.74 5.32 -3.98
C PRO A 774 -38.46 4.46 -4.01
N ALA A 775 -38.39 3.48 -3.10
CA ALA A 775 -37.28 2.54 -3.01
C ALA A 775 -37.64 1.18 -3.63
N GLN A 776 -36.62 0.51 -4.18
CA GLN A 776 -36.72 -0.82 -4.74
C GLN A 776 -36.16 -1.89 -3.79
N ALA A 777 -35.05 -1.59 -3.12
CA ALA A 777 -34.35 -2.53 -2.26
C ALA A 777 -33.72 -1.84 -1.05
N VAL A 778 -33.54 -2.61 0.03
CA VAL A 778 -32.75 -2.20 1.20
C VAL A 778 -31.83 -3.32 1.65
N THR A 779 -30.64 -2.98 2.12
CA THR A 779 -29.72 -3.91 2.77
C THR A 779 -28.84 -3.20 3.80
N PHE A 780 -28.24 -3.95 4.71
CA PHE A 780 -27.33 -3.39 5.71
C PHE A 780 -25.88 -3.71 5.36
N GLY A 781 -25.03 -2.69 5.42
CA GLY A 781 -23.59 -2.84 5.50
C GLY A 781 -23.08 -2.67 6.94
N GLU A 782 -21.76 -2.76 7.12
CA GLU A 782 -21.15 -2.51 8.43
C GLU A 782 -21.28 -1.04 8.83
N GLY A 783 -22.23 -0.74 9.71
CA GLY A 783 -22.52 0.62 10.16
C GLY A 783 -23.34 1.47 9.18
N TYR A 784 -23.86 0.88 8.10
CA TYR A 784 -24.61 1.59 7.07
C TYR A 784 -25.95 0.91 6.74
N LEU A 785 -26.96 1.73 6.46
CA LEU A 785 -28.16 1.30 5.75
C LEU A 785 -28.03 1.71 4.28
N LEU A 786 -28.16 0.75 3.38
CA LEU A 786 -28.10 0.95 1.94
C LEU A 786 -29.50 0.90 1.36
N VAL A 787 -29.89 1.95 0.64
CA VAL A 787 -31.22 2.09 0.03
C VAL A 787 -31.07 2.25 -1.48
N VAL A 788 -31.63 1.31 -2.25
CA VAL A 788 -31.68 1.39 -3.71
C VAL A 788 -33.00 2.04 -4.11
N ARG A 789 -32.92 3.16 -4.83
CA ARG A 789 -34.08 3.89 -5.35
C ARG A 789 -34.51 3.35 -6.72
N GLU A 790 -35.77 3.56 -7.10
CA GLU A 790 -36.32 3.07 -8.39
C GLU A 790 -35.63 3.68 -9.62
N ASN A 791 -35.00 4.85 -9.49
CA ASN A 791 -34.18 5.45 -10.54
C ASN A 791 -32.79 4.81 -10.68
N GLY A 792 -32.46 3.83 -9.83
CA GLY A 792 -31.19 3.14 -9.79
C GLY A 792 -30.18 3.72 -8.80
N ASP A 793 -30.43 4.87 -8.16
CA ASP A 793 -29.50 5.46 -7.20
C ASP A 793 -29.31 4.57 -5.97
N LEU A 794 -28.08 4.53 -5.47
CA LEU A 794 -27.75 3.89 -4.19
C LEU A 794 -27.48 4.97 -3.14
N GLU A 795 -28.38 5.10 -2.18
CA GLU A 795 -28.17 5.97 -1.03
C GLU A 795 -27.52 5.20 0.12
N VAL A 796 -26.53 5.85 0.74
CA VAL A 796 -25.85 5.34 1.93
C VAL A 796 -26.27 6.20 3.11
N TRP A 797 -26.91 5.57 4.08
CA TRP A 797 -27.36 6.16 5.33
C TRP A 797 -26.52 5.59 6.48
N ASP A 798 -26.52 6.27 7.63
CA ASP A 798 -26.14 5.61 8.88
C ASP A 798 -27.04 4.40 9.17
N GLN A 799 -26.57 3.47 10.01
CA GLN A 799 -27.27 2.21 10.27
C GLN A 799 -28.71 2.43 10.80
N GLU A 800 -28.93 3.47 11.58
CA GLU A 800 -30.23 3.84 12.14
C GLU A 800 -31.14 4.55 11.12
N GLY A 801 -30.63 4.92 9.94
CA GLY A 801 -31.40 5.66 8.94
C GLY A 801 -31.83 7.04 9.42
N THR A 802 -31.00 7.73 10.20
CA THR A 802 -31.27 9.11 10.66
C THR A 802 -30.65 10.15 9.74
N ALA A 803 -29.52 9.84 9.10
CA ALA A 803 -28.80 10.76 8.24
C ALA A 803 -28.30 10.07 6.97
N ARG A 804 -28.69 10.62 5.81
CA ARG A 804 -28.12 10.24 4.52
C ARG A 804 -26.71 10.81 4.40
N GLN A 805 -25.72 9.94 4.27
CA GLN A 805 -24.32 10.32 4.17
C GLN A 805 -23.91 10.65 2.73
N ARG A 806 -24.43 9.90 1.75
CA ARG A 806 -24.17 10.13 0.31
C ARG A 806 -25.18 9.41 -0.59
N THR A 807 -25.13 9.76 -1.86
CA THR A 807 -25.83 9.07 -2.96
C THR A 807 -24.83 8.74 -4.05
N VAL A 808 -24.75 7.47 -4.43
CA VAL A 808 -24.02 6.99 -5.61
C VAL A 808 -25.01 6.94 -6.76
N ALA A 809 -24.76 7.72 -7.80
CA ALA A 809 -25.65 7.82 -8.95
C ALA A 809 -25.79 6.45 -9.65
N GLY A 810 -27.02 6.10 -10.02
CA GLY A 810 -27.32 4.91 -10.81
C GLY A 810 -28.14 5.22 -12.04
N ASP A 811 -28.63 4.16 -12.68
CA ASP A 811 -29.47 4.21 -13.87
C ASP A 811 -30.44 3.02 -13.89
N ALA A 812 -31.40 3.04 -14.83
CA ALA A 812 -32.44 2.02 -14.96
C ALA A 812 -31.92 0.63 -15.42
N GLY A 813 -30.64 0.50 -15.76
CA GLY A 813 -29.99 -0.75 -16.15
C GLY A 813 -29.53 -1.61 -14.98
N TYR A 814 -29.75 -1.19 -13.73
CA TYR A 814 -29.50 -2.05 -12.57
C TYR A 814 -30.62 -3.07 -12.37
N ALA A 815 -30.23 -4.32 -12.12
CA ALA A 815 -31.12 -5.32 -11.57
C ALA A 815 -31.26 -5.13 -10.06
N VAL A 816 -32.21 -5.87 -9.48
CA VAL A 816 -32.60 -5.78 -8.06
C VAL A 816 -31.54 -6.35 -7.11
N ALA A 817 -30.69 -7.27 -7.60
CA ALA A 817 -29.74 -7.99 -6.76
C ALA A 817 -28.61 -7.08 -6.25
N ILE A 818 -28.40 -7.11 -4.93
CA ILE A 818 -27.39 -6.34 -4.20
C ILE A 818 -26.83 -7.19 -3.05
N ALA A 819 -25.53 -7.10 -2.81
CA ALA A 819 -24.89 -7.77 -1.69
C ALA A 819 -23.75 -6.93 -1.11
N VAL A 820 -23.69 -6.83 0.22
CA VAL A 820 -22.51 -6.30 0.91
C VAL A 820 -21.52 -7.43 1.12
N VAL A 821 -20.24 -7.13 0.95
CA VAL A 821 -19.14 -8.03 1.29
C VAL A 821 -18.63 -7.66 2.69
N PRO A 822 -18.87 -8.49 3.72
CA PRO A 822 -18.49 -8.14 5.09
C PRO A 822 -16.97 -7.99 5.23
N GLY A 823 -16.54 -7.08 6.10
CA GLY A 823 -15.13 -6.80 6.40
C GLY A 823 -14.37 -5.98 5.36
N THR A 824 -14.97 -5.64 4.21
CA THR A 824 -14.27 -4.93 3.12
C THR A 824 -14.77 -3.51 2.88
N GLY A 825 -15.96 -3.17 3.39
CA GLY A 825 -16.62 -1.91 3.03
C GLY A 825 -17.13 -1.86 1.59
N LEU A 826 -17.23 -3.00 0.91
CA LEU A 826 -17.69 -3.09 -0.48
C LEU A 826 -19.16 -3.51 -0.57
N VAL A 827 -19.87 -2.94 -1.54
CA VAL A 827 -21.19 -3.39 -2.00
C VAL A 827 -21.14 -3.72 -3.48
N VAL A 828 -21.81 -4.79 -3.87
CA VAL A 828 -21.88 -5.26 -5.25
C VAL A 828 -23.32 -5.21 -5.72
N ARG A 829 -23.54 -4.58 -6.89
CA ARG A 829 -24.85 -4.43 -7.52
C ARG A 829 -24.86 -5.05 -8.91
N LEU A 830 -25.87 -5.85 -9.20
CA LEU A 830 -25.99 -6.50 -10.50
C LEU A 830 -26.67 -5.57 -11.50
N ARG A 831 -26.15 -5.52 -12.73
CA ARG A 831 -26.80 -4.91 -13.88
C ARG A 831 -27.59 -5.93 -14.67
N SER A 832 -28.58 -5.48 -15.43
CA SER A 832 -29.42 -6.31 -16.29
C SER A 832 -28.66 -6.95 -17.47
N ASP A 833 -27.40 -6.58 -17.70
CA ASP A 833 -26.50 -7.19 -18.67
C ASP A 833 -25.56 -8.26 -18.07
N GLY A 834 -25.65 -8.52 -16.76
CA GLY A 834 -24.84 -9.52 -16.05
C GLY A 834 -23.55 -8.99 -15.44
N ARG A 835 -23.28 -7.68 -15.57
CA ARG A 835 -22.14 -7.06 -14.87
C ARG A 835 -22.49 -6.77 -13.42
N ALA A 836 -21.72 -7.34 -12.50
CA ALA A 836 -21.80 -7.06 -11.08
C ALA A 836 -20.82 -5.92 -10.73
N VAL A 837 -21.36 -4.72 -10.54
CA VAL A 837 -20.62 -3.49 -10.26
C VAL A 837 -20.20 -3.45 -8.80
N VAL A 838 -18.89 -3.29 -8.54
CA VAL A 838 -18.30 -3.23 -7.21
C VAL A 838 -18.12 -1.77 -6.80
N ILE A 839 -18.62 -1.40 -5.64
CA ILE A 839 -18.64 -0.03 -5.13
C ILE A 839 -18.04 -0.01 -3.72
N ASP A 840 -17.11 0.90 -3.49
CA ASP A 840 -16.60 1.22 -2.16
C ASP A 840 -17.62 2.09 -1.41
N ILE A 841 -18.21 1.57 -0.33
CA ILE A 841 -19.27 2.24 0.43
C ILE A 841 -18.76 3.55 1.08
N PRO A 842 -17.60 3.57 1.76
CA PRO A 842 -17.13 4.78 2.46
C PRO A 842 -16.77 5.95 1.53
N SER A 843 -16.34 5.72 0.30
CA SER A 843 -16.02 6.77 -0.68
C SER A 843 -17.10 6.97 -1.74
N GLY A 844 -17.94 5.97 -2.01
CA GLY A 844 -18.91 5.97 -3.11
C GLY A 844 -18.28 5.77 -4.49
N VAL A 845 -16.99 5.43 -4.56
CA VAL A 845 -16.28 5.18 -5.82
C VAL A 845 -16.66 3.80 -6.36
N VAL A 846 -17.03 3.75 -7.64
CA VAL A 846 -17.16 2.49 -8.38
C VAL A 846 -15.76 1.97 -8.66
N LEU A 847 -15.44 0.78 -8.14
CA LEU A 847 -14.12 0.17 -8.32
C LEU A 847 -13.99 -0.54 -9.67
N GLY A 848 -15.10 -1.05 -10.22
CA GLY A 848 -15.08 -1.81 -11.46
C GLY A 848 -16.28 -2.74 -11.55
N SER A 849 -16.25 -3.71 -12.45
CA SER A 849 -17.33 -4.69 -12.59
C SER A 849 -16.82 -6.10 -12.86
N LEU A 850 -17.52 -7.09 -12.30
CA LEU A 850 -17.30 -8.50 -12.54
C LEU A 850 -18.32 -9.01 -13.54
N GLN A 851 -17.87 -9.59 -14.66
CA GLN A 851 -18.78 -10.25 -15.59
C GLN A 851 -19.17 -11.60 -15.03
N LEU A 852 -20.45 -11.78 -14.67
CA LEU A 852 -20.94 -13.09 -14.25
C LEU A 852 -20.90 -14.08 -15.43
N PRO A 853 -20.57 -15.36 -15.19
CA PRO A 853 -20.57 -16.36 -16.25
C PRO A 853 -21.98 -16.58 -16.79
N PRO A 854 -22.12 -16.92 -18.08
CA PRO A 854 -23.42 -17.15 -18.69
C PRO A 854 -24.14 -18.36 -18.05
N MET A 855 -25.47 -18.37 -18.13
CA MET A 855 -26.25 -19.54 -17.72
C MET A 855 -25.97 -20.73 -18.64
N THR A 856 -25.99 -21.93 -18.06
CA THR A 856 -25.83 -23.18 -18.83
C THR A 856 -27.18 -23.77 -19.26
N ARG A 857 -28.27 -23.42 -18.55
CA ARG A 857 -29.64 -23.91 -18.74
C ARG A 857 -30.64 -22.80 -18.42
N GLY A 858 -31.83 -22.84 -19.03
CA GLY A 858 -32.94 -21.91 -18.73
C GLY A 858 -33.17 -20.80 -19.76
N SER A 859 -34.20 -19.98 -19.51
CA SER A 859 -34.69 -18.94 -20.44
C SER A 859 -33.75 -17.75 -20.56
N THR A 860 -33.44 -17.35 -21.81
CA THR A 860 -32.57 -16.19 -22.13
C THR A 860 -33.24 -14.82 -21.97
N ALA A 861 -34.50 -14.75 -21.57
CA ALA A 861 -35.31 -13.53 -21.63
C ALA A 861 -34.97 -12.43 -20.59
N SER A 862 -34.24 -12.75 -19.52
CA SER A 862 -33.48 -11.80 -18.65
C SER A 862 -32.78 -12.62 -17.54
N PRO A 863 -31.67 -13.31 -17.86
CA PRO A 863 -31.00 -14.27 -16.96
C PRO A 863 -30.75 -13.74 -15.55
N TRP A 864 -30.36 -12.47 -15.52
CA TRP A 864 -29.74 -11.83 -14.37
C TRP A 864 -30.78 -11.47 -13.30
N HIS A 865 -32.06 -11.41 -13.65
CA HIS A 865 -33.14 -11.23 -12.68
C HIS A 865 -33.30 -12.45 -11.76
N ALA A 866 -32.88 -13.63 -12.21
CA ALA A 866 -32.87 -14.87 -11.43
C ALA A 866 -31.52 -15.13 -10.75
N THR A 867 -30.83 -14.06 -10.31
CA THR A 867 -29.53 -14.14 -9.63
C THR A 867 -29.63 -13.65 -8.20
N SER A 868 -29.05 -14.43 -7.29
CA SER A 868 -28.85 -14.04 -5.89
C SER A 868 -27.37 -13.85 -5.57
N MET A 869 -27.09 -12.91 -4.67
CA MET A 869 -25.74 -12.57 -4.23
C MET A 869 -25.68 -12.53 -2.70
N VAL A 870 -24.60 -13.02 -2.11
CA VAL A 870 -24.35 -12.92 -0.66
C VAL A 870 -22.85 -12.80 -0.39
N GLY A 871 -22.47 -11.95 0.56
CA GLY A 871 -21.09 -11.88 1.04
C GLY A 871 -20.82 -12.89 2.16
N ALA A 872 -19.66 -13.54 2.10
CA ALA A 872 -19.19 -14.51 3.07
C ALA A 872 -18.07 -13.89 3.94
N ALA A 873 -18.40 -13.53 5.18
CA ALA A 873 -17.49 -12.83 6.09
C ALA A 873 -16.20 -13.62 6.40
N GLY A 874 -16.32 -14.91 6.71
CA GLY A 874 -15.17 -15.73 7.13
C GLY A 874 -14.15 -16.01 6.02
N THR A 875 -14.54 -15.94 4.75
CA THR A 875 -13.65 -16.13 3.60
C THR A 875 -13.38 -14.83 2.83
N VAL A 876 -14.08 -13.74 3.13
CA VAL A 876 -14.02 -12.46 2.42
C VAL A 876 -14.30 -12.64 0.92
N GLU A 877 -15.43 -13.29 0.63
CA GLU A 877 -15.86 -13.62 -0.73
C GLU A 877 -17.26 -13.06 -1.01
N LEU A 878 -17.54 -12.77 -2.27
CA LEU A 878 -18.89 -12.67 -2.79
C LEU A 878 -19.27 -14.02 -3.42
N LEU A 879 -20.46 -14.51 -3.10
CA LEU A 879 -21.06 -15.68 -3.73
C LEU A 879 -22.18 -15.22 -4.65
N THR A 880 -22.19 -15.68 -5.91
CA THR A 880 -23.26 -15.41 -6.87
C THR A 880 -23.88 -16.72 -7.33
N ALA A 881 -25.20 -16.79 -7.32
CA ALA A 881 -25.96 -17.95 -7.77
C ALA A 881 -27.01 -17.50 -8.79
N THR A 882 -26.74 -17.77 -10.07
CA THR A 882 -27.69 -17.54 -11.16
C THR A 882 -28.42 -18.84 -11.45
N SER A 883 -29.75 -18.77 -11.58
CA SER A 883 -30.56 -19.95 -11.88
C SER A 883 -30.09 -20.67 -13.15
N GLY A 884 -30.05 -22.00 -13.13
CA GLY A 884 -29.57 -22.81 -14.26
C GLY A 884 -28.07 -22.69 -14.53
N GLY A 885 -27.33 -21.98 -13.68
CA GLY A 885 -25.87 -21.87 -13.69
C GLY A 885 -25.23 -22.64 -12.53
N SER A 886 -24.09 -22.15 -12.09
CA SER A 886 -23.36 -22.68 -10.92
C SER A 886 -23.17 -21.60 -9.87
N LEU A 887 -22.90 -22.01 -8.63
CA LEU A 887 -22.46 -21.08 -7.59
C LEU A 887 -21.02 -20.65 -7.89
N VAL A 888 -20.82 -19.35 -8.03
CA VAL A 888 -19.51 -18.76 -8.32
C VAL A 888 -19.01 -18.02 -7.09
N ARG A 889 -17.74 -18.24 -6.75
CA ARG A 889 -17.06 -17.59 -5.63
C ARG A 889 -16.13 -16.51 -6.18
N TRP A 890 -16.20 -15.31 -5.62
CA TRP A 890 -15.38 -14.17 -6.00
C TRP A 890 -14.61 -13.70 -4.76
N PRO A 891 -13.29 -13.97 -4.66
CA PRO A 891 -12.46 -13.42 -3.61
C PRO A 891 -12.47 -11.90 -3.71
N MET A 892 -12.79 -11.24 -2.60
CA MET A 892 -12.87 -9.79 -2.47
C MET A 892 -11.80 -9.28 -1.50
N ASN A 893 -10.69 -10.01 -1.43
CA ASN A 893 -9.55 -9.71 -0.59
C ASN A 893 -8.41 -9.17 -1.47
N ASP A 894 -7.96 -7.97 -1.14
CA ASP A 894 -6.90 -7.26 -1.84
C ASP A 894 -5.61 -8.09 -1.97
N HIS A 895 -5.28 -8.91 -0.97
CA HIS A 895 -4.12 -9.81 -1.04
C HIS A 895 -4.26 -10.85 -2.15
N VAL A 896 -5.46 -11.41 -2.33
CA VAL A 896 -5.75 -12.37 -3.40
C VAL A 896 -5.70 -11.67 -4.76
N TRP A 897 -6.21 -10.44 -4.86
CA TRP A 897 -6.15 -9.64 -6.08
C TRP A 897 -4.71 -9.37 -6.53
N LEU A 898 -3.85 -8.96 -5.59
CA LEU A 898 -2.41 -8.75 -5.86
C LEU A 898 -1.72 -10.05 -6.27
N GLN A 899 -2.02 -11.17 -5.60
CA GLN A 899 -1.47 -12.48 -5.96
C GLN A 899 -1.86 -12.89 -7.39
N ILE A 900 -3.13 -12.74 -7.77
CA ILE A 900 -3.61 -13.08 -9.11
C ILE A 900 -2.91 -12.20 -10.16
N ALA A 901 -2.86 -10.88 -9.95
CA ALA A 901 -2.19 -9.96 -10.86
C ALA A 901 -0.72 -10.33 -11.08
N CYS A 902 -0.02 -10.65 -9.99
CA CYS A 902 1.37 -11.09 -10.03
C CYS A 902 1.57 -12.45 -10.71
N GLN A 903 0.72 -13.44 -10.42
CA GLN A 903 0.80 -14.77 -11.02
C GLN A 903 0.54 -14.72 -12.53
N THR A 904 -0.43 -13.92 -12.96
CA THR A 904 -0.74 -13.75 -14.38
C THR A 904 0.36 -12.97 -15.11
N ALA A 905 0.92 -11.91 -14.51
CA ALA A 905 2.07 -11.20 -15.09
C ALA A 905 3.32 -12.11 -15.22
N GLY A 906 3.48 -13.08 -14.32
CA GLY A 906 4.51 -14.11 -14.41
C GLY A 906 5.95 -13.62 -14.21
N ARG A 907 6.14 -12.35 -13.83
CA ARG A 907 7.44 -11.69 -13.60
C ARG A 907 7.32 -10.56 -12.57
N ASN A 908 8.45 -9.92 -12.26
CA ASN A 908 8.49 -8.72 -11.41
C ASN A 908 8.56 -7.44 -12.26
N LEU A 909 8.16 -6.31 -11.67
CA LEU A 909 8.34 -5.00 -12.30
C LEU A 909 9.83 -4.64 -12.30
N THR A 910 10.35 -4.21 -13.45
CA THR A 910 11.74 -3.79 -13.55
C THR A 910 11.94 -2.34 -13.11
N VAL A 911 13.16 -2.00 -12.70
CA VAL A 911 13.54 -0.62 -12.35
C VAL A 911 13.40 0.33 -13.55
N SER A 912 13.68 -0.15 -14.76
CA SER A 912 13.48 0.62 -16.00
C SER A 912 12.00 0.92 -16.26
N GLU A 913 11.12 -0.06 -16.08
CA GLU A 913 9.68 0.14 -16.23
C GLU A 913 9.13 1.10 -15.17
N TRP A 914 9.58 0.98 -13.92
CA TRP A 914 9.24 1.96 -12.89
C TRP A 914 9.61 3.38 -13.30
N ARG A 915 10.88 3.60 -13.67
CA ARG A 915 11.41 4.93 -14.04
C ARG A 915 10.78 5.49 -15.31
N SER A 916 10.19 4.65 -16.16
CA SER A 916 9.46 5.10 -17.34
C SER A 916 8.13 5.80 -16.99
N VAL A 917 7.60 5.57 -15.78
CA VAL A 917 6.31 6.12 -15.33
C VAL A 917 6.49 7.05 -14.13
N ALA A 918 7.22 6.60 -13.11
CA ALA A 918 7.38 7.31 -11.84
C ALA A 918 8.67 8.14 -11.80
N ALA A 919 8.56 9.38 -11.32
CA ALA A 919 9.68 10.31 -11.17
C ALA A 919 10.40 10.21 -9.81
N ILE A 920 10.04 9.22 -8.98
CA ILE A 920 10.64 8.95 -7.68
C ILE A 920 11.45 7.66 -7.72
N ASP A 921 12.37 7.47 -6.77
CA ASP A 921 13.12 6.23 -6.65
C ASP A 921 12.18 5.02 -6.45
N PRO A 922 12.47 3.88 -7.10
CA PRO A 922 11.69 2.67 -6.89
C PRO A 922 11.83 2.18 -5.45
N PRO A 923 10.83 1.45 -4.93
CA PRO A 923 10.98 0.67 -3.70
C PRO A 923 12.19 -0.27 -3.79
N GLU A 924 12.80 -0.58 -2.64
CA GLU A 924 13.96 -1.48 -2.57
C GLU A 924 13.67 -2.88 -3.15
N ASP A 925 12.42 -3.32 -3.06
CA ASP A 925 11.95 -4.60 -3.58
C ASP A 925 10.68 -4.42 -4.42
N LEU A 926 10.83 -4.65 -5.73
CA LEU A 926 9.75 -4.66 -6.73
C LEU A 926 9.21 -6.08 -6.98
N SER A 927 9.55 -7.05 -6.12
CA SER A 927 9.11 -8.42 -6.28
C SER A 927 7.63 -8.60 -5.96
N CYS A 928 7.00 -9.47 -6.74
CA CYS A 928 5.63 -9.89 -6.49
C CYS A 928 5.46 -10.61 -5.14
N GLY A 929 6.51 -11.28 -4.65
CA GLY A 929 6.52 -11.98 -3.36
C GLY A 929 6.61 -11.08 -2.13
N ARG A 930 6.82 -9.76 -2.30
CA ARG A 930 6.93 -8.82 -1.17
C ARG A 930 5.63 -8.77 -0.35
N PRO A 931 5.71 -8.88 0.99
CA PRO A 931 4.54 -8.72 1.84
C PRO A 931 3.93 -7.33 1.72
N LEU A 932 2.66 -7.22 2.09
CA LEU A 932 1.99 -5.93 2.23
C LEU A 932 2.44 -5.28 3.54
N ASP A 933 3.19 -4.19 3.45
CA ASP A 933 3.57 -3.35 4.60
C ASP A 933 2.36 -2.68 5.28
#